data_AF-A0A087GW36-F1
#
_entry.id   AF-A0A087GW36-F1
#
_cell.length_a   1.000
_cell.length_b   1.000
_cell.length_c   1.000
_cell.angle_alpha   90.00
_cell.angle_beta   90.00
_cell.angle_gamma   90.00
#
_symmetry.space_group_name_H-M   'P 1'
#
loop_
_entity.id
_entity.type
_entity.pdbx_description
1 polymer ?
#
loop_
_entity_poly.entity_id
_entity_poly.type
_entity_poly.pdbx_seq_one_letter_code
_entity_poly.pdbx_strand_id
1 'polypeptide(L)'
;MVSMAIGVSLSMTRGTVIGGRDDVNRVSISSPTTLKLNQKNSHSESTKRHRSSRAIRSTTVSNSIVVEGEEKTIRNLRVGLICGGPSAERGISLNSARSVLDHIQGNGISVSCYYIDPDLKAFAISSAQLYSNTPADFDFKLESLAQGFSSLSEMAEHLFSTVDIVFPVIHGRFGEDGGIQELLESHNVPFVGTGSRECRRAFDKYEASLELKANGFMAVPNYLVQGTGVDESEIAQWFADNKLDLEVGKVVVKPARAGSSIGVKVAFGVDDSIKKAIELILEGIDDRVVIEVFIENAYEFTAIVLDVGSGSDCHPVVLLPSEVQLQFHGSVDPKEDAIFDYRRKYLPTQQVTYHTPPRFPLHVIKSIREEASLLFQKLGLRDFARIDGWYLAPTSNLSSSSACETLGGLRSRDILFTDINLISGMEQNSFLFQQASKVGFSHSNILRTIVHRASSRFPHLTGYNHGSSQLLRSSTTLESSGDVQKVFVIFGGDTSERQVSVMSGTNVWMNLQRFDDLKVTPCLLSNSSGAFLDKTKSDLDNREVWSLPYSVVLRHTAEEILAECLEAIEPDRALFTSLLQKQVMEDLMDGLKDQSWFAGFDITDELPMKFSLKEWIKLAKEDQATVFIAVHGGIGEDGTLQELLEDEGVAHTGPGVVASRTCMDKVMTSQALSHLLEFGVHTIKKDVKRTEDIMHETIPKIWDELITKFQCPTLCVKPARDGCSTGVARLCSCEDLAVYVQALKDGLPRIPPNSFSKTHGMIEMPNHTPKLLIFEPFVETDEIIVSSKAKQQLSWKGSKRWVEITVGVIGKRGSMHSLSPSLTVKESGDILSLEEKFQGGTGINLTPPPPTIMSKEALEKCKHGIELIAETLGLEGFSRIDAFVHVETGEVLVIEVNTVPGMTPSTVLIQQALAEQPPMYPPQFFRTLLHLATHRV
;
A
#
# COMPACT_ATOMS: atom_id res chain seq x y z
N MET A 1 12.95 37.01 0.36
CA MET A 1 13.11 38.37 -0.22
C MET A 1 14.01 38.23 -1.45
N VAL A 2 13.80 39.05 -2.50
CA VAL A 2 14.45 38.97 -3.83
C VAL A 2 14.10 37.70 -4.61
N SER A 3 13.37 37.89 -5.71
CA SER A 3 13.20 36.91 -6.79
C SER A 3 14.18 37.25 -7.93
N MET A 4 14.57 36.26 -8.73
CA MET A 4 15.18 36.48 -10.04
C MET A 4 14.50 35.65 -11.11
N ALA A 5 13.65 36.30 -11.90
CA ALA A 5 13.17 35.77 -13.17
C ALA A 5 14.17 36.09 -14.29
N ILE A 6 14.39 35.15 -15.21
CA ILE A 6 15.09 35.39 -16.48
C ILE A 6 14.20 34.88 -17.60
N GLY A 7 13.58 35.81 -18.33
CA GLY A 7 12.89 35.54 -19.59
C GLY A 7 13.74 35.98 -20.78
N VAL A 8 13.76 35.21 -21.86
CA VAL A 8 14.34 35.61 -23.15
C VAL A 8 13.35 35.28 -24.26
N SER A 9 13.00 36.31 -25.05
CA SER A 9 12.15 36.19 -26.25
C SER A 9 13.03 36.16 -27.50
N LEU A 10 12.62 35.43 -28.55
CA LEU A 10 13.30 35.44 -29.85
C LEU A 10 12.35 35.24 -31.04
N SER A 11 11.72 36.34 -31.44
CA SER A 11 11.57 36.81 -32.83
C SER A 11 11.30 35.80 -33.96
N MET A 12 10.09 35.84 -34.53
CA MET A 12 9.85 35.41 -35.92
C MET A 12 10.34 36.46 -36.93
N THR A 13 11.00 36.02 -38.01
CA THR A 13 11.15 36.80 -39.27
C THR A 13 10.92 35.92 -40.50
N ARG A 14 10.43 36.53 -41.59
CA ARG A 14 10.00 35.86 -42.84
C ARG A 14 11.11 35.80 -43.90
N GLY A 15 11.03 34.84 -44.82
CA GLY A 15 11.73 34.87 -46.10
C GLY A 15 11.01 34.04 -47.18
N THR A 16 10.61 34.66 -48.30
CA THR A 16 9.91 34.00 -49.43
C THR A 16 10.15 34.71 -50.77
N VAL A 17 10.88 34.08 -51.69
CA VAL A 17 11.07 34.41 -53.12
C VAL A 17 11.38 33.06 -53.82
N ILE A 18 10.54 32.48 -54.71
CA ILE A 18 10.46 32.63 -56.19
C ILE A 18 11.84 32.43 -56.90
N GLY A 19 12.02 31.64 -57.99
CA GLY A 19 11.13 30.72 -58.73
C GLY A 19 11.51 30.54 -60.22
N GLY A 20 11.67 29.31 -60.72
CA GLY A 20 11.95 28.92 -62.12
C GLY A 20 12.52 27.48 -62.19
N ARG A 21 12.05 26.51 -63.01
CA ARG A 21 11.92 26.40 -64.50
C ARG A 21 13.27 26.23 -65.22
N ASP A 22 13.49 25.28 -66.12
CA ASP A 22 12.79 24.04 -66.57
C ASP A 22 13.89 22.98 -66.90
N ASP A 23 13.67 21.69 -67.21
CA ASP A 23 13.24 21.16 -68.52
C ASP A 23 12.97 19.62 -68.49
N VAL A 24 12.54 19.02 -69.61
CA VAL A 24 11.76 17.77 -69.68
C VAL A 24 12.41 16.65 -70.51
N ASN A 25 12.33 15.37 -70.07
CA ASN A 25 11.97 14.26 -70.99
C ASN A 25 11.51 12.93 -70.34
N ARG A 26 10.49 12.33 -70.99
CA ARG A 26 9.78 11.05 -70.73
C ARG A 26 10.71 9.81 -70.86
N VAL A 27 10.47 8.65 -70.22
CA VAL A 27 9.59 7.50 -70.65
C VAL A 27 9.81 6.31 -69.66
N SER A 28 8.91 5.36 -69.33
CA SER A 28 7.43 5.31 -69.18
C SER A 28 6.93 3.96 -68.57
N ILE A 29 5.89 3.98 -67.72
CA ILE A 29 4.86 2.92 -67.49
C ILE A 29 5.27 1.51 -66.93
N SER A 30 4.77 1.17 -65.73
CA SER A 30 3.82 0.05 -65.47
C SER A 30 3.40 -0.01 -63.99
N SER A 31 2.32 -0.73 -63.65
CA SER A 31 1.65 -0.70 -62.33
C SER A 31 1.06 -2.10 -61.94
N PRO A 32 0.45 -2.29 -60.75
CA PRO A 32 0.63 -3.52 -59.96
C PRO A 32 -0.49 -4.58 -60.07
N THR A 33 -0.26 -5.76 -59.46
CA THR A 33 -1.26 -6.84 -59.37
C THR A 33 -1.44 -7.34 -57.93
N THR A 34 -2.69 -7.44 -57.48
CA THR A 34 -3.12 -8.15 -56.27
C THR A 34 -3.44 -9.61 -56.57
N LEU A 35 -3.42 -10.48 -55.56
CA LEU A 35 -4.00 -11.83 -55.64
C LEU A 35 -4.83 -12.18 -54.39
N LYS A 36 -5.83 -13.04 -54.57
CA LYS A 36 -6.83 -13.44 -53.55
C LYS A 36 -6.73 -14.92 -53.20
N LEU A 37 -7.36 -15.29 -52.08
CA LEU A 37 -7.67 -16.67 -51.72
C LEU A 37 -8.40 -17.43 -52.85
N ASN A 38 -8.27 -18.76 -52.85
CA ASN A 38 -9.39 -19.62 -53.22
C ASN A 38 -9.39 -20.93 -52.41
N GLN A 39 -10.48 -21.69 -52.42
CA GLN A 39 -10.80 -22.70 -51.39
C GLN A 39 -11.26 -24.07 -51.96
N LYS A 40 -11.20 -25.11 -51.11
CA LYS A 40 -11.94 -26.40 -51.11
C LYS A 40 -11.32 -27.68 -51.74
N ASN A 41 -11.21 -28.68 -50.86
CA ASN A 41 -11.65 -30.10 -50.95
C ASN A 41 -11.09 -30.99 -52.08
N SER A 42 -10.54 -32.17 -51.76
CA SER A 42 -11.35 -33.33 -51.32
C SER A 42 -10.51 -34.56 -50.86
N HIS A 43 -11.21 -35.56 -50.29
CA HIS A 43 -10.99 -37.02 -50.18
C HIS A 43 -9.70 -37.68 -50.74
N SER A 44 -9.19 -38.83 -50.25
CA SER A 44 -9.46 -39.67 -49.04
C SER A 44 -8.49 -40.87 -48.98
N GLU A 45 -8.53 -41.66 -47.89
CA GLU A 45 -7.98 -43.03 -47.75
C GLU A 45 -6.44 -43.23 -47.80
N SER A 46 -5.89 -44.44 -47.56
CA SER A 46 -5.99 -45.26 -46.33
C SER A 46 -4.92 -46.37 -46.29
N THR A 47 -4.43 -46.72 -45.08
CA THR A 47 -3.60 -47.92 -44.78
C THR A 47 -2.18 -47.94 -45.42
N LYS A 48 -1.20 -48.81 -45.05
CA LYS A 48 -1.25 -50.10 -44.32
C LYS A 48 0.09 -50.43 -43.61
N ARG A 49 0.01 -50.73 -42.30
CA ARG A 49 0.79 -51.72 -41.51
C ARG A 49 2.28 -51.96 -41.80
N HIS A 50 3.08 -51.97 -40.72
CA HIS A 50 3.49 -53.24 -40.09
C HIS A 50 3.72 -53.09 -38.56
N ARG A 51 3.93 -54.20 -37.85
CA ARG A 51 3.91 -54.34 -36.38
C ARG A 51 5.01 -55.30 -35.90
N SER A 52 5.64 -55.01 -34.76
CA SER A 52 6.10 -56.03 -33.79
C SER A 52 6.07 -55.44 -32.37
N SER A 53 6.15 -56.27 -31.32
CA SER A 53 5.20 -56.11 -30.20
C SER A 53 5.59 -56.75 -28.86
N ARG A 54 5.27 -56.05 -27.76
CA ARG A 54 5.02 -56.56 -26.39
C ARG A 54 4.28 -55.45 -25.59
N ALA A 55 3.43 -55.71 -24.60
CA ALA A 55 2.46 -56.79 -24.38
C ALA A 55 1.40 -56.28 -23.38
N ILE A 56 0.12 -56.61 -23.57
CA ILE A 56 -1.00 -56.20 -22.68
C ILE A 56 -1.79 -57.44 -22.26
N ARG A 57 -2.30 -57.49 -21.02
CA ARG A 57 -3.24 -58.51 -20.55
C ARG A 57 -4.68 -57.99 -20.56
N SER A 58 -5.61 -58.87 -20.90
CA SER A 58 -7.07 -58.67 -20.96
C SER A 58 -7.70 -58.59 -19.56
N THR A 59 -8.55 -57.61 -19.25
CA THR A 59 -9.97 -57.43 -19.64
C THR A 59 -10.96 -58.27 -18.81
N THR A 60 -11.85 -57.57 -18.08
CA THR A 60 -13.25 -57.99 -17.92
C THR A 60 -14.12 -56.74 -18.08
N VAL A 61 -15.29 -56.85 -18.71
CA VAL A 61 -16.25 -55.74 -18.89
C VAL A 61 -17.59 -56.17 -18.35
N SER A 62 -18.24 -55.29 -17.58
CA SER A 62 -19.63 -55.41 -17.16
C SER A 62 -20.32 -54.08 -17.44
N ASN A 63 -21.24 -54.05 -18.40
CA ASN A 63 -21.95 -52.83 -18.78
C ASN A 63 -22.87 -52.36 -17.64
N SER A 64 -22.62 -51.16 -17.11
CA SER A 64 -23.63 -50.33 -16.46
C SER A 64 -23.99 -49.18 -17.39
N ILE A 65 -25.27 -48.82 -17.44
CA ILE A 65 -25.76 -47.75 -18.33
C ILE A 65 -25.35 -46.40 -17.74
N VAL A 66 -24.34 -45.77 -18.33
CA VAL A 66 -24.01 -44.37 -18.06
C VAL A 66 -25.08 -43.53 -18.75
N VAL A 67 -25.93 -42.90 -17.95
CA VAL A 67 -26.75 -41.77 -18.41
C VAL A 67 -25.80 -40.61 -18.70
N GLU A 68 -25.94 -39.97 -19.87
CA GLU A 68 -25.14 -38.80 -20.23
C GLU A 68 -25.49 -37.62 -19.33
N GLY A 69 -24.75 -37.47 -18.23
CA GLY A 69 -24.69 -36.24 -17.46
C GLY A 69 -23.74 -35.27 -18.13
N GLU A 70 -24.24 -34.11 -18.55
CA GLU A 70 -23.39 -33.03 -19.05
C GLU A 70 -22.47 -32.54 -17.91
N GLU A 71 -21.18 -32.86 -17.98
CA GLU A 71 -20.16 -32.15 -17.19
C GLU A 71 -20.08 -30.70 -17.68
N LYS A 72 -20.91 -29.84 -17.08
CA LYS A 72 -20.83 -28.39 -17.26
C LYS A 72 -19.49 -27.90 -16.74
N THR A 73 -18.52 -27.78 -17.64
CA THR A 73 -17.23 -27.14 -17.38
C THR A 73 -17.48 -25.75 -16.79
N ILE A 74 -17.18 -25.57 -15.51
CA ILE A 74 -17.35 -24.30 -14.82
C ILE A 74 -16.43 -23.28 -15.50
N ARG A 75 -17.03 -22.35 -16.22
CA ARG A 75 -16.32 -21.27 -16.91
C ARG A 75 -15.99 -20.19 -15.87
N ASN A 76 -14.73 -19.85 -15.72
CA ASN A 76 -14.33 -18.75 -14.84
C ASN A 76 -14.85 -17.41 -15.36
N LEU A 77 -15.25 -16.53 -14.45
CA LEU A 77 -15.57 -15.14 -14.73
C LEU A 77 -14.26 -14.37 -15.00
N ARG A 78 -14.10 -13.81 -16.20
CA ARG A 78 -12.92 -13.02 -16.57
C ARG A 78 -13.12 -11.58 -16.13
N VAL A 79 -12.28 -11.09 -15.22
CA VAL A 79 -12.35 -9.72 -14.68
C VAL A 79 -11.20 -8.88 -15.25
N GLY A 80 -11.53 -7.77 -15.91
CA GLY A 80 -10.55 -6.76 -16.34
C GLY A 80 -10.32 -5.73 -15.26
N LEU A 81 -9.19 -5.81 -14.54
CA LEU A 81 -8.82 -4.86 -13.51
C LEU A 81 -8.09 -3.67 -14.13
N ILE A 82 -8.64 -2.46 -14.04
CA ILE A 82 -8.04 -1.23 -14.60
C ILE A 82 -7.58 -0.31 -13.48
N CYS A 83 -6.31 0.12 -13.53
CA CYS A 83 -5.69 1.03 -12.58
C CYS A 83 -4.82 2.10 -13.27
N GLY A 84 -4.11 2.91 -12.49
CA GLY A 84 -3.40 4.10 -12.95
C GLY A 84 -4.29 5.34 -12.91
N GLY A 85 -4.25 6.15 -13.96
CA GLY A 85 -5.03 7.38 -14.15
C GLY A 85 -4.19 8.67 -14.06
N PRO A 86 -4.77 9.82 -14.45
CA PRO A 86 -4.12 11.13 -14.45
C PRO A 86 -4.16 11.87 -13.10
N SER A 87 -4.88 11.36 -12.09
CA SER A 87 -4.89 11.96 -10.75
C SER A 87 -3.54 11.76 -10.04
N ALA A 88 -3.18 12.68 -9.14
CA ALA A 88 -2.09 12.48 -8.17
C ALA A 88 -2.33 11.24 -7.28
N GLU A 89 -3.58 10.78 -7.16
CA GLU A 89 -4.03 9.60 -6.40
C GLU A 89 -3.63 8.26 -7.05
N ARG A 90 -2.82 8.30 -8.11
CA ARG A 90 -2.29 7.13 -8.85
C ARG A 90 -1.59 6.09 -7.97
N GLY A 91 -0.99 6.49 -6.84
CA GLY A 91 -0.46 5.55 -5.84
C GLY A 91 -1.54 4.71 -5.16
N ILE A 92 -2.64 5.35 -4.73
CA ILE A 92 -3.81 4.70 -4.13
C ILE A 92 -4.48 3.75 -5.14
N SER A 93 -4.52 4.15 -6.41
CA SER A 93 -4.98 3.33 -7.55
C SER A 93 -4.16 2.04 -7.71
N LEU A 94 -2.83 2.11 -7.68
CA LEU A 94 -1.96 0.93 -7.74
C LEU A 94 -2.08 0.03 -6.49
N ASN A 95 -2.11 0.60 -5.28
CA ASN A 95 -2.28 -0.18 -4.03
C ASN A 95 -3.66 -0.85 -3.96
N SER A 96 -4.72 -0.14 -4.35
CA SER A 96 -6.09 -0.68 -4.41
C SER A 96 -6.18 -1.81 -5.45
N ALA A 97 -5.57 -1.65 -6.63
CA ALA A 97 -5.52 -2.70 -7.65
C ALA A 97 -4.75 -3.94 -7.19
N ARG A 98 -3.61 -3.78 -6.51
CA ARG A 98 -2.88 -4.90 -5.88
C ARG A 98 -3.80 -5.69 -4.93
N SER A 99 -4.47 -4.99 -4.02
CA SER A 99 -5.42 -5.58 -3.06
C SER A 99 -6.61 -6.27 -3.74
N VAL A 100 -7.20 -5.68 -4.78
CA VAL A 100 -8.30 -6.29 -5.54
C VAL A 100 -7.82 -7.56 -6.25
N LEU A 101 -6.71 -7.51 -6.98
CA LEU A 101 -6.09 -8.69 -7.59
C LEU A 101 -5.86 -9.79 -6.56
N ASP A 102 -5.23 -9.44 -5.44
CA ASP A 102 -4.91 -10.38 -4.37
C ASP A 102 -6.18 -11.11 -3.89
N HIS A 103 -7.25 -10.37 -3.59
CA HIS A 103 -8.40 -10.93 -2.88
C HIS A 103 -9.49 -11.55 -3.77
N ILE A 104 -9.60 -11.21 -5.06
CA ILE A 104 -10.62 -11.82 -5.95
C ILE A 104 -10.11 -12.98 -6.81
N GLN A 105 -8.81 -13.04 -7.13
CA GLN A 105 -8.23 -14.04 -8.02
C GLN A 105 -8.44 -15.49 -7.51
N GLY A 106 -8.71 -16.42 -8.43
CA GLY A 106 -8.99 -17.82 -8.11
C GLY A 106 -10.47 -18.09 -7.81
N ASN A 107 -10.78 -19.32 -7.38
CA ASN A 107 -12.12 -19.80 -6.99
C ASN A 107 -13.25 -19.39 -7.97
N GLY A 108 -13.03 -19.59 -9.26
CA GLY A 108 -13.97 -19.25 -10.33
C GLY A 108 -13.81 -17.86 -10.95
N ILE A 109 -12.87 -17.04 -10.47
CA ILE A 109 -12.51 -15.74 -11.05
C ILE A 109 -11.09 -15.79 -11.63
N SER A 110 -10.90 -15.18 -12.80
CA SER A 110 -9.58 -14.96 -13.42
C SER A 110 -9.40 -13.49 -13.81
N VAL A 111 -8.42 -12.82 -13.20
CA VAL A 111 -8.14 -11.39 -13.40
C VAL A 111 -7.12 -11.17 -14.52
N SER A 112 -7.37 -10.18 -15.38
CA SER A 112 -6.40 -9.60 -16.32
C SER A 112 -6.19 -8.13 -15.97
N CYS A 113 -4.93 -7.67 -15.90
CA CYS A 113 -4.59 -6.35 -15.39
C CYS A 113 -4.27 -5.35 -16.52
N TYR A 114 -4.75 -4.12 -16.36
CA TYR A 114 -4.62 -3.03 -17.31
C TYR A 114 -4.24 -1.74 -16.59
N TYR A 115 -3.45 -0.90 -17.25
CA TYR A 115 -2.96 0.37 -16.72
C TYR A 115 -3.22 1.52 -17.69
N ILE A 116 -3.52 2.70 -17.13
CA ILE A 116 -3.66 3.94 -17.87
C ILE A 116 -2.67 4.95 -17.29
N ASP A 117 -1.80 5.51 -18.13
CA ASP A 117 -0.78 6.48 -17.71
C ASP A 117 -1.35 7.92 -17.56
N PRO A 118 -0.57 8.89 -17.04
CA PRO A 118 -1.04 10.26 -16.85
C PRO A 118 -1.38 11.02 -18.15
N ASP A 119 -0.88 10.57 -19.31
CA ASP A 119 -1.25 11.10 -20.63
C ASP A 119 -2.48 10.36 -21.23
N LEU A 120 -3.14 9.51 -20.45
CA LEU A 120 -4.25 8.63 -20.85
C LEU A 120 -3.90 7.56 -21.91
N LYS A 121 -2.64 7.14 -21.99
CA LYS A 121 -2.25 5.97 -22.80
C LYS A 121 -2.54 4.69 -22.03
N ALA A 122 -3.14 3.70 -22.70
CA ALA A 122 -3.52 2.43 -22.10
C ALA A 122 -2.50 1.31 -22.38
N PHE A 123 -2.36 0.38 -21.43
CA PHE A 123 -1.43 -0.73 -21.49
C PHE A 123 -2.05 -2.00 -20.88
N ALA A 124 -1.81 -3.16 -21.49
CA ALA A 124 -1.98 -4.45 -20.83
C ALA A 124 -0.71 -4.77 -20.03
N ILE A 125 -0.87 -5.18 -18.76
CA ILE A 125 0.23 -5.40 -17.81
C ILE A 125 0.17 -6.80 -17.17
N SER A 126 1.31 -7.28 -16.71
CA SER A 126 1.38 -8.47 -15.85
C SER A 126 0.93 -8.15 -14.42
N SER A 127 0.39 -9.15 -13.72
CA SER A 127 0.09 -9.09 -12.28
C SER A 127 1.32 -8.73 -11.44
N ALA A 128 2.52 -9.18 -11.84
CA ALA A 128 3.77 -8.89 -11.16
C ALA A 128 4.09 -7.38 -11.09
N GLN A 129 3.71 -6.59 -12.11
CA GLN A 129 3.97 -5.14 -12.13
C GLN A 129 3.21 -4.38 -11.04
N LEU A 130 2.07 -4.89 -10.56
CA LEU A 130 1.34 -4.26 -9.44
C LEU A 130 2.11 -4.30 -8.11
N TYR A 131 3.20 -5.06 -7.99
CA TYR A 131 4.07 -5.10 -6.81
C TYR A 131 5.29 -4.16 -6.91
N SER A 132 5.29 -3.21 -7.86
CA SER A 132 6.26 -2.10 -7.93
C SER A 132 6.25 -1.25 -6.66
N ASN A 133 7.37 -0.60 -6.34
CA ASN A 133 7.57 0.16 -5.11
C ASN A 133 6.77 1.47 -5.10
N THR A 134 6.81 2.20 -6.21
CA THR A 134 6.27 3.56 -6.37
C THR A 134 5.62 3.69 -7.75
N PRO A 135 4.80 4.72 -8.02
CA PRO A 135 4.33 5.02 -9.37
C PRO A 135 5.47 5.28 -10.37
N ALA A 136 6.61 5.81 -9.93
CA ALA A 136 7.78 6.04 -10.79
C ALA A 136 8.54 4.74 -11.10
N ASP A 137 8.67 3.84 -10.12
CA ASP A 137 9.20 2.48 -10.30
C ASP A 137 8.31 1.66 -11.25
N PHE A 138 6.99 1.82 -11.14
CA PHE A 138 6.02 1.24 -12.05
C PHE A 138 6.16 1.80 -13.49
N ASP A 139 6.16 3.13 -13.67
CA ASP A 139 6.31 3.76 -14.98
C ASP A 139 7.62 3.39 -15.67
N PHE A 140 8.72 3.31 -14.91
CA PHE A 140 10.01 2.87 -15.43
C PHE A 140 9.96 1.44 -15.97
N LYS A 141 9.32 0.52 -15.22
CA LYS A 141 9.15 -0.88 -15.62
C LYS A 141 8.21 -1.02 -16.82
N LEU A 142 7.20 -0.15 -16.94
CA LEU A 142 6.17 -0.15 -17.98
C LEU A 142 6.75 -0.09 -19.41
N GLU A 143 7.69 0.82 -19.69
CA GLU A 143 8.32 0.97 -21.02
C GLU A 143 8.96 -0.33 -21.55
N SER A 144 9.34 -1.25 -20.65
CA SER A 144 10.09 -2.47 -21.00
C SER A 144 9.28 -3.77 -21.00
N LEU A 145 8.07 -3.77 -20.41
CA LEU A 145 7.29 -5.00 -20.13
C LEU A 145 5.87 -4.99 -20.69
N ALA A 146 5.27 -3.83 -20.96
CA ALA A 146 3.85 -3.73 -21.21
C ALA A 146 3.49 -3.61 -22.71
N GLN A 147 2.35 -4.20 -23.09
CA GLN A 147 1.78 -4.01 -24.43
C GLN A 147 0.86 -2.78 -24.41
N GLY A 148 1.34 -1.66 -24.97
CA GLY A 148 0.55 -0.45 -25.15
C GLY A 148 -0.50 -0.59 -26.25
N PHE A 149 -1.68 -0.01 -26.03
CA PHE A 149 -2.71 0.19 -27.05
C PHE A 149 -2.49 1.54 -27.77
N SER A 150 -2.89 1.64 -29.04
CA SER A 150 -2.81 2.89 -29.81
C SER A 150 -3.84 3.92 -29.38
N SER A 151 -4.90 3.52 -28.67
CA SER A 151 -5.92 4.41 -28.10
C SER A 151 -6.71 3.75 -26.97
N LEU A 152 -7.41 4.58 -26.17
CA LEU A 152 -8.40 4.12 -25.20
C LEU A 152 -9.55 3.31 -25.83
N SER A 153 -9.93 3.62 -27.07
CA SER A 153 -10.99 2.90 -27.79
C SER A 153 -10.54 1.48 -28.17
N GLU A 154 -9.30 1.30 -28.63
CA GLU A 154 -8.73 -0.03 -28.88
C GLU A 154 -8.65 -0.86 -27.58
N MET A 155 -8.29 -0.24 -26.45
CA MET A 155 -8.35 -0.92 -25.14
C MET A 155 -9.79 -1.37 -24.81
N ALA A 156 -10.80 -0.53 -25.08
CA ALA A 156 -12.20 -0.86 -24.81
C ALA A 156 -12.74 -1.96 -25.73
N GLU A 157 -12.39 -1.94 -27.03
CA GLU A 157 -12.67 -3.04 -27.98
C GLU A 157 -11.99 -4.35 -27.55
N HIS A 158 -10.73 -4.28 -27.10
CA HIS A 158 -10.00 -5.42 -26.56
C HIS A 158 -10.69 -5.98 -25.31
N LEU A 159 -11.06 -5.13 -24.34
CA LEU A 159 -11.78 -5.53 -23.13
C LEU A 159 -13.11 -6.21 -23.44
N PHE A 160 -13.91 -5.64 -24.35
CA PHE A 160 -15.18 -6.23 -24.82
C PHE A 160 -15.01 -7.68 -25.33
N SER A 161 -13.88 -8.00 -25.95
CA SER A 161 -13.59 -9.35 -26.44
C SER A 161 -12.95 -10.28 -25.39
N THR A 162 -12.10 -9.75 -24.50
CA THR A 162 -11.21 -10.56 -23.65
C THR A 162 -11.70 -10.79 -22.23
N VAL A 163 -12.55 -9.93 -21.67
CA VAL A 163 -13.11 -10.08 -20.32
C VAL A 163 -14.63 -10.29 -20.35
N ASP A 164 -15.22 -10.57 -19.19
CA ASP A 164 -16.68 -10.65 -18.98
C ASP A 164 -17.20 -9.43 -18.21
N ILE A 165 -16.40 -8.86 -17.29
CA ILE A 165 -16.69 -7.62 -16.57
C ILE A 165 -15.39 -6.87 -16.24
N VAL A 166 -15.44 -5.55 -16.14
CA VAL A 166 -14.33 -4.67 -15.73
C VAL A 166 -14.49 -4.20 -14.29
N PHE A 167 -13.40 -4.19 -13.51
CA PHE A 167 -13.33 -3.51 -12.22
C PHE A 167 -12.41 -2.28 -12.39
N PRO A 168 -12.98 -1.07 -12.54
CA PRO A 168 -12.20 0.16 -12.56
C PRO A 168 -11.82 0.56 -11.12
N VAL A 169 -10.53 0.77 -10.87
CA VAL A 169 -9.98 1.12 -9.55
C VAL A 169 -9.06 2.34 -9.66
N ILE A 170 -9.45 3.28 -10.52
CA ILE A 170 -8.83 4.60 -10.69
C ILE A 170 -9.49 5.57 -9.70
N HIS A 171 -8.69 6.30 -8.91
CA HIS A 171 -9.17 7.27 -7.92
C HIS A 171 -9.09 8.69 -8.48
N GLY A 172 -10.06 9.54 -8.11
CA GLY A 172 -10.13 10.91 -8.60
C GLY A 172 -10.39 11.03 -10.11
N ARG A 173 -9.75 12.02 -10.77
CA ARG A 173 -9.97 12.34 -12.18
C ARG A 173 -9.76 11.13 -13.12
N PHE A 174 -10.64 11.03 -14.13
CA PHE A 174 -10.85 9.90 -15.04
C PHE A 174 -11.39 8.60 -14.39
N GLY A 175 -11.40 8.49 -13.06
CA GLY A 175 -11.92 7.33 -12.33
C GLY A 175 -13.29 7.57 -11.69
N GLU A 176 -13.39 8.56 -10.82
CA GLU A 176 -14.60 8.93 -10.09
C GLU A 176 -15.39 10.04 -10.77
N ASP A 177 -14.79 10.78 -11.72
CA ASP A 177 -15.48 11.80 -12.52
C ASP A 177 -16.36 11.24 -13.66
N GLY A 178 -16.43 9.91 -13.80
CA GLY A 178 -17.20 9.22 -14.84
C GLY A 178 -16.43 8.94 -16.15
N GLY A 179 -15.16 9.34 -16.27
CA GLY A 179 -14.38 9.25 -17.51
C GLY A 179 -14.16 7.83 -18.03
N ILE A 180 -13.67 6.92 -17.19
CA ILE A 180 -13.49 5.50 -17.55
C ILE A 180 -14.83 4.80 -17.77
N GLN A 181 -15.88 5.20 -17.03
CA GLN A 181 -17.21 4.63 -17.17
C GLN A 181 -17.82 5.00 -18.53
N GLU A 182 -17.71 6.25 -18.99
CA GLU A 182 -18.22 6.64 -20.32
C GLU A 182 -17.51 5.91 -21.47
N LEU A 183 -16.21 5.62 -21.31
CA LEU A 183 -15.48 4.77 -22.25
C LEU A 183 -16.02 3.33 -22.29
N LEU A 184 -16.31 2.74 -21.13
CA LEU A 184 -16.84 1.38 -21.02
C LEU A 184 -18.30 1.29 -21.49
N GLU A 185 -19.14 2.25 -21.11
CA GLU A 185 -20.53 2.40 -21.54
C GLU A 185 -20.64 2.51 -23.07
N SER A 186 -19.85 3.38 -23.69
CA SER A 186 -19.86 3.59 -25.15
C SER A 186 -19.43 2.36 -25.95
N HIS A 187 -18.65 1.46 -25.37
CA HIS A 187 -18.22 0.19 -25.99
C HIS A 187 -19.01 -1.03 -25.49
N ASN A 188 -20.08 -0.82 -24.69
CA ASN A 188 -20.93 -1.86 -24.10
C ASN A 188 -20.16 -2.88 -23.22
N VAL A 189 -19.05 -2.47 -22.59
CA VAL A 189 -18.26 -3.31 -21.68
C VAL A 189 -18.93 -3.30 -20.30
N PRO A 190 -19.32 -4.46 -19.72
CA PRO A 190 -19.85 -4.50 -18.35
C PRO A 190 -18.80 -4.05 -17.34
N PHE A 191 -19.19 -3.31 -16.29
CA PHE A 191 -18.26 -2.85 -15.27
C PHE A 191 -18.89 -2.73 -13.87
N VAL A 192 -18.03 -2.79 -12.85
CA VAL A 192 -18.31 -2.56 -11.41
C VAL A 192 -18.35 -1.06 -11.10
N GLY A 193 -19.35 -0.63 -10.32
CA GLY A 193 -19.51 0.74 -9.84
C GLY A 193 -20.65 1.51 -10.48
N THR A 194 -20.71 2.81 -10.15
CA THR A 194 -21.73 3.77 -10.59
C THR A 194 -21.50 4.24 -12.04
N GLY A 195 -22.56 4.59 -12.77
CA GLY A 195 -22.50 5.04 -14.18
C GLY A 195 -22.00 6.48 -14.36
N SER A 196 -21.53 6.80 -15.57
CA SER A 196 -20.77 8.03 -15.86
C SER A 196 -21.51 9.34 -15.53
N ARG A 197 -22.83 9.38 -15.76
CA ARG A 197 -23.68 10.56 -15.47
C ARG A 197 -23.87 10.79 -13.97
N GLU A 198 -24.07 9.72 -13.21
CA GLU A 198 -24.23 9.75 -11.77
C GLU A 198 -22.89 10.08 -11.09
N CYS A 199 -21.78 9.50 -11.58
CA CYS A 199 -20.42 9.83 -11.14
C CYS A 199 -20.12 11.34 -11.25
N ARG A 200 -20.36 11.95 -12.43
CA ARG A 200 -20.20 13.40 -12.64
C ARG A 200 -20.96 14.29 -11.65
N ARG A 201 -22.14 13.87 -11.21
CA ARG A 201 -23.00 14.64 -10.27
C ARG A 201 -22.61 14.45 -8.81
N ALA A 202 -21.98 13.32 -8.46
CA ALA A 202 -21.60 13.00 -7.10
C ALA A 202 -20.15 13.40 -6.76
N PHE A 203 -19.23 13.40 -7.74
CA PHE A 203 -17.81 13.65 -7.51
C PHE A 203 -17.41 15.15 -7.51
N ASP A 204 -18.09 15.99 -8.28
CA ASP A 204 -17.91 17.45 -8.15
C ASP A 204 -18.65 17.94 -6.91
N LYS A 205 -17.90 18.34 -5.88
CA LYS A 205 -18.45 18.67 -4.56
C LYS A 205 -19.46 19.82 -4.57
N TYR A 206 -19.35 20.75 -5.53
CA TYR A 206 -20.31 21.84 -5.65
C TYR A 206 -21.65 21.31 -6.16
N GLU A 207 -21.64 20.57 -7.28
CA GLU A 207 -22.84 19.94 -7.85
C GLU A 207 -23.47 18.95 -6.87
N ALA A 208 -22.66 18.13 -6.20
CA ALA A 208 -23.11 17.22 -5.15
C ALA A 208 -23.82 17.94 -4.00
N SER A 209 -23.35 19.13 -3.61
CA SER A 209 -24.05 19.96 -2.60
C SER A 209 -25.40 20.49 -3.09
N LEU A 210 -25.53 20.78 -4.39
CA LEU A 210 -26.81 21.18 -5.00
C LEU A 210 -27.79 20.01 -5.03
N GLU A 211 -27.31 18.81 -5.39
CA GLU A 211 -28.10 17.58 -5.38
C GLU A 211 -28.55 17.17 -3.97
N LEU A 212 -27.67 17.30 -2.96
CA LEU A 212 -28.02 17.12 -1.55
C LEU A 212 -29.16 18.05 -1.14
N LYS A 213 -29.03 19.35 -1.39
CA LYS A 213 -30.04 20.39 -1.10
C LYS A 213 -31.35 20.09 -1.84
N ALA A 214 -31.30 19.73 -3.12
CA ALA A 214 -32.46 19.38 -3.95
C ALA A 214 -33.21 18.12 -3.46
N ASN A 215 -32.49 17.16 -2.87
CA ASN A 215 -33.06 15.95 -2.27
C ASN A 215 -33.41 16.10 -0.78
N GLY A 216 -33.32 17.30 -0.22
CA GLY A 216 -33.72 17.63 1.15
C GLY A 216 -32.73 17.20 2.23
N PHE A 217 -31.46 16.97 1.88
CA PHE A 217 -30.36 16.76 2.83
C PHE A 217 -29.71 18.09 3.21
N MET A 218 -29.06 18.15 4.38
CA MET A 218 -28.16 19.25 4.71
C MET A 218 -26.81 19.06 3.98
N ALA A 219 -26.25 20.17 3.50
CA ALA A 219 -24.90 20.25 2.96
C ALA A 219 -24.28 21.56 3.42
N VAL A 220 -22.94 21.62 3.53
CA VAL A 220 -22.22 22.82 4.03
C VAL A 220 -22.60 24.02 3.17
N PRO A 221 -22.86 25.21 3.74
CA PRO A 221 -22.92 26.42 2.95
C PRO A 221 -21.58 26.62 2.24
N ASN A 222 -21.64 26.88 0.92
CA ASN A 222 -20.47 26.88 0.06
C ASN A 222 -20.61 27.89 -1.10
N TYR A 223 -19.47 28.22 -1.71
CA TYR A 223 -19.32 29.11 -2.85
C TYR A 223 -18.38 28.47 -3.89
N LEU A 224 -18.66 28.63 -5.18
CA LEU A 224 -17.81 28.13 -6.27
C LEU A 224 -16.99 29.26 -6.89
N VAL A 225 -15.66 29.12 -6.86
CA VAL A 225 -14.72 29.89 -7.65
C VAL A 225 -14.37 29.08 -8.90
N GLN A 226 -14.48 29.68 -10.10
CA GLN A 226 -14.13 29.01 -11.35
C GLN A 226 -13.22 29.89 -12.22
N GLY A 227 -12.02 29.39 -12.50
CA GLY A 227 -10.97 30.16 -13.19
C GLY A 227 -10.45 31.35 -12.37
N THR A 228 -9.73 32.26 -13.02
CA THR A 228 -9.05 33.41 -12.38
C THR A 228 -9.90 34.69 -12.30
N GLY A 229 -11.13 34.67 -12.80
CA GLY A 229 -12.08 35.79 -12.71
C GLY A 229 -12.90 35.70 -11.44
N VAL A 230 -12.37 36.22 -10.33
CA VAL A 230 -13.01 36.16 -9.01
C VAL A 230 -13.60 37.53 -8.66
N ASP A 231 -14.90 37.60 -8.32
CA ASP A 231 -15.51 38.81 -7.78
C ASP A 231 -15.42 38.80 -6.24
N GLU A 232 -14.59 39.70 -5.72
CA GLU A 232 -14.39 39.95 -4.29
C GLU A 232 -15.71 40.34 -3.58
N SER A 233 -16.59 41.06 -4.28
CA SER A 233 -17.88 41.53 -3.76
C SER A 233 -18.85 40.39 -3.54
N GLU A 234 -18.89 39.41 -4.46
CA GLU A 234 -19.79 38.24 -4.35
C GLU A 234 -19.34 37.32 -3.21
N ILE A 235 -18.03 37.14 -3.02
CA ILE A 235 -17.48 36.37 -1.90
C ILE A 235 -17.68 37.11 -0.57
N ALA A 236 -17.47 38.43 -0.51
CA ALA A 236 -17.75 39.22 0.68
C ALA A 236 -19.24 39.19 1.08
N GLN A 237 -20.15 39.23 0.10
CA GLN A 237 -21.58 39.05 0.35
C GLN A 237 -21.89 37.63 0.87
N TRP A 238 -21.29 36.59 0.29
CA TRP A 238 -21.45 35.21 0.75
C TRP A 238 -20.92 35.01 2.18
N PHE A 239 -19.80 35.65 2.56
CA PHE A 239 -19.30 35.66 3.93
C PHE A 239 -20.34 36.30 4.88
N ALA A 240 -20.88 37.47 4.51
CA ALA A 240 -21.88 38.18 5.30
C ALA A 240 -23.20 37.38 5.47
N ASP A 241 -23.69 36.75 4.40
CA ASP A 241 -24.90 35.91 4.40
C ASP A 241 -24.74 34.69 5.34
N ASN A 242 -23.53 34.13 5.40
CA ASN A 242 -23.18 33.03 6.30
C ASN A 242 -22.71 33.50 7.70
N LYS A 243 -22.76 34.81 7.99
CA LYS A 243 -22.35 35.43 9.27
C LYS A 243 -20.88 35.22 9.62
N LEU A 244 -20.02 35.05 8.62
CA LEU A 244 -18.58 35.02 8.76
C LEU A 244 -18.02 36.45 8.82
N ASP A 245 -16.94 36.63 9.58
CA ASP A 245 -16.19 37.88 9.59
C ASP A 245 -15.37 38.02 8.28
N LEU A 246 -15.35 39.22 7.69
CA LEU A 246 -14.72 39.45 6.38
C LEU A 246 -13.18 39.36 6.41
N GLU A 247 -12.57 39.60 7.57
CA GLU A 247 -11.11 39.66 7.75
C GLU A 247 -10.56 38.37 8.38
N VAL A 248 -11.32 37.73 9.29
CA VAL A 248 -10.88 36.55 10.06
C VAL A 248 -11.84 35.36 10.04
N GLY A 249 -12.94 35.43 9.27
CA GLY A 249 -13.92 34.34 9.14
C GLY A 249 -13.29 33.07 8.57
N LYS A 250 -13.41 31.97 9.32
CA LYS A 250 -12.71 30.71 9.02
C LYS A 250 -13.49 29.86 8.00
N VAL A 251 -12.81 29.48 6.92
CA VAL A 251 -13.37 28.65 5.84
C VAL A 251 -12.40 27.54 5.40
N VAL A 252 -12.93 26.56 4.68
CA VAL A 252 -12.13 25.54 3.97
C VAL A 252 -12.17 25.85 2.48
N VAL A 253 -11.00 25.90 1.83
CA VAL A 253 -10.85 26.10 0.39
C VAL A 253 -10.32 24.78 -0.19
N LYS A 254 -11.08 24.14 -1.10
CA LYS A 254 -10.73 22.82 -1.63
C LYS A 254 -11.09 22.64 -3.12
N PRO A 255 -10.35 21.83 -3.89
CA PRO A 255 -10.73 21.49 -5.27
C PRO A 255 -12.10 20.81 -5.35
N ALA A 256 -12.90 21.18 -6.37
CA ALA A 256 -14.21 20.58 -6.57
C ALA A 256 -14.10 19.08 -6.93
N ARG A 257 -13.12 18.71 -7.76
CA ARG A 257 -13.00 17.41 -8.45
C ARG A 257 -11.65 16.69 -8.20
N ALA A 258 -11.07 16.86 -7.02
CA ALA A 258 -9.95 16.04 -6.54
C ALA A 258 -10.34 15.28 -5.25
N GLY A 259 -9.82 14.07 -5.06
CA GLY A 259 -10.06 13.27 -3.86
C GLY A 259 -8.98 13.46 -2.78
N SER A 260 -8.97 12.54 -1.81
CA SER A 260 -7.86 12.31 -0.85
C SER A 260 -7.34 13.54 -0.08
N SER A 261 -8.17 14.57 0.12
CA SER A 261 -7.81 15.86 0.71
C SER A 261 -6.67 16.62 0.01
N ILE A 262 -6.37 16.31 -1.26
CA ILE A 262 -5.32 16.98 -2.03
C ILE A 262 -5.75 18.41 -2.33
N GLY A 263 -4.90 19.39 -2.01
CA GLY A 263 -5.18 20.82 -2.21
C GLY A 263 -6.17 21.44 -1.21
N VAL A 264 -6.54 20.76 -0.11
CA VAL A 264 -7.39 21.35 0.93
C VAL A 264 -6.57 22.35 1.78
N LYS A 265 -6.99 23.61 1.82
CA LYS A 265 -6.35 24.71 2.58
C LYS A 265 -7.39 25.34 3.53
N VAL A 266 -7.07 25.58 4.81
CA VAL A 266 -7.89 26.49 5.65
C VAL A 266 -7.59 27.93 5.24
N ALA A 267 -8.61 28.79 5.17
CA ALA A 267 -8.45 30.23 4.95
C ALA A 267 -9.19 31.08 5.98
N PHE A 268 -8.76 32.34 6.13
CA PHE A 268 -9.30 33.31 7.08
C PHE A 268 -9.62 34.64 6.38
N GLY A 269 -10.90 34.99 6.32
CA GLY A 269 -11.38 36.17 5.61
C GLY A 269 -11.43 36.03 4.10
N VAL A 270 -11.93 37.06 3.43
CA VAL A 270 -12.16 37.09 1.96
C VAL A 270 -10.84 37.01 1.19
N ASP A 271 -9.87 37.88 1.49
CA ASP A 271 -8.57 37.98 0.81
C ASP A 271 -7.79 36.65 0.78
N ASP A 272 -7.63 36.00 1.93
CA ASP A 272 -6.89 34.74 2.05
C ASP A 272 -7.63 33.59 1.33
N SER A 273 -8.96 33.63 1.30
CA SER A 273 -9.80 32.65 0.58
C SER A 273 -9.65 32.79 -0.93
N ILE A 274 -9.73 34.02 -1.45
CA ILE A 274 -9.51 34.34 -2.87
C ILE A 274 -8.09 33.95 -3.28
N LYS A 275 -7.09 34.35 -2.48
CA LYS A 275 -5.68 34.03 -2.71
C LYS A 275 -5.47 32.51 -2.77
N LYS A 276 -5.98 31.74 -1.81
CA LYS A 276 -5.80 30.28 -1.76
C LYS A 276 -6.55 29.56 -2.87
N ALA A 277 -7.71 30.06 -3.30
CA ALA A 277 -8.42 29.52 -4.46
C ALA A 277 -7.65 29.77 -5.76
N ILE A 278 -7.14 30.98 -5.98
CA ILE A 278 -6.30 31.31 -7.14
C ILE A 278 -4.99 30.51 -7.13
N GLU A 279 -4.36 30.31 -5.97
CA GLU A 279 -3.18 29.45 -5.83
C GLU A 279 -3.48 28.02 -6.34
N LEU A 280 -4.55 27.36 -5.90
CA LEU A 280 -4.90 25.99 -6.33
C LEU A 280 -5.15 25.88 -7.85
N ILE A 281 -5.74 26.93 -8.44
CA ILE A 281 -5.99 27.01 -9.89
C ILE A 281 -4.68 27.22 -10.67
N LEU A 282 -3.75 28.03 -10.15
CA LEU A 282 -2.43 28.25 -10.75
C LEU A 282 -1.45 27.09 -10.52
N GLU A 283 -1.60 26.35 -9.42
CA GLU A 283 -0.95 25.06 -9.16
C GLU A 283 -1.44 23.97 -10.14
N GLY A 284 -2.56 24.20 -10.84
CA GLY A 284 -3.11 23.30 -11.86
C GLY A 284 -3.87 22.09 -11.30
N ILE A 285 -4.26 22.14 -10.02
CA ILE A 285 -4.93 21.02 -9.33
C ILE A 285 -6.37 20.86 -9.84
N ASP A 286 -7.12 21.97 -9.97
CA ASP A 286 -8.47 22.00 -10.52
C ASP A 286 -8.80 23.42 -11.04
N ASP A 287 -9.68 23.55 -12.04
CA ASP A 287 -10.19 24.85 -12.53
C ASP A 287 -11.44 25.34 -11.77
N ARG A 288 -11.99 24.48 -10.90
CA ARG A 288 -13.13 24.72 -10.00
C ARG A 288 -12.68 24.50 -8.54
N VAL A 289 -12.86 25.52 -7.70
CA VAL A 289 -12.51 25.49 -6.27
C VAL A 289 -13.72 25.87 -5.44
N VAL A 290 -14.01 25.09 -4.41
CA VAL A 290 -15.11 25.33 -3.47
C VAL A 290 -14.57 25.99 -2.21
N ILE A 291 -15.21 27.08 -1.78
CA ILE A 291 -15.04 27.68 -0.45
C ILE A 291 -16.23 27.22 0.40
N GLU A 292 -15.98 26.63 1.58
CA GLU A 292 -16.99 26.11 2.50
C GLU A 292 -16.85 26.72 3.90
N VAL A 293 -17.96 26.89 4.60
CA VAL A 293 -17.95 27.28 6.02
C VAL A 293 -17.16 26.24 6.84
N PHE A 294 -16.18 26.68 7.64
CA PHE A 294 -15.49 25.75 8.54
C PHE A 294 -16.46 25.26 9.62
N ILE A 295 -16.65 23.94 9.71
CA ILE A 295 -17.55 23.33 10.69
C ILE A 295 -16.83 23.29 12.05
N GLU A 296 -17.41 23.90 13.08
CA GLU A 296 -16.87 23.88 14.44
C GLU A 296 -17.72 22.99 15.35
N ASN A 297 -17.09 22.36 16.34
CA ASN A 297 -17.71 21.44 17.29
C ASN A 297 -18.54 20.33 16.61
N ALA A 298 -17.91 19.58 15.71
CA ALA A 298 -18.52 18.43 15.02
C ALA A 298 -17.53 17.26 14.95
N TYR A 299 -18.07 16.06 14.72
CA TYR A 299 -17.31 14.81 14.62
C TYR A 299 -17.40 14.28 13.19
N GLU A 300 -16.26 14.10 12.52
CA GLU A 300 -16.19 13.53 11.17
C GLU A 300 -16.54 12.03 11.22
N PHE A 301 -17.28 11.55 10.22
CA PHE A 301 -17.59 10.13 10.06
C PHE A 301 -17.48 9.67 8.60
N THR A 302 -17.17 8.39 8.45
CA THR A 302 -17.17 7.67 7.18
C THR A 302 -18.19 6.54 7.23
N ALA A 303 -19.01 6.39 6.19
CA ALA A 303 -19.98 5.30 6.06
C ALA A 303 -19.82 4.59 4.71
N ILE A 304 -19.50 3.30 4.74
CA ILE A 304 -19.50 2.44 3.55
C ILE A 304 -20.93 1.97 3.27
N VAL A 305 -21.37 2.13 2.02
CA VAL A 305 -22.66 1.65 1.54
C VAL A 305 -22.43 0.52 0.55
N LEU A 306 -23.11 -0.61 0.76
CA LEU A 306 -23.07 -1.79 -0.10
C LEU A 306 -24.46 -2.05 -0.68
N ASP A 307 -24.56 -2.16 -2.00
CA ASP A 307 -25.81 -2.52 -2.67
C ASP A 307 -25.96 -4.05 -2.70
N VAL A 308 -26.83 -4.59 -1.85
CA VAL A 308 -27.16 -6.03 -1.80
C VAL A 308 -28.38 -6.39 -2.69
N GLY A 309 -28.74 -5.49 -3.62
CA GLY A 309 -29.82 -5.71 -4.58
C GLY A 309 -29.50 -6.75 -5.65
N SER A 310 -30.48 -7.02 -6.53
CA SER A 310 -30.34 -8.01 -7.61
C SER A 310 -30.86 -7.47 -8.94
N GLY A 311 -30.17 -7.77 -10.04
CA GLY A 311 -30.56 -7.23 -11.35
C GLY A 311 -30.55 -5.69 -11.33
N SER A 312 -31.63 -5.08 -11.79
CA SER A 312 -31.81 -3.62 -11.78
C SER A 312 -32.20 -3.03 -10.41
N ASP A 313 -32.65 -3.86 -9.47
CA ASP A 313 -33.11 -3.40 -8.16
C ASP A 313 -31.91 -3.05 -7.27
N CYS A 314 -32.01 -1.95 -6.51
CA CYS A 314 -30.95 -1.45 -5.64
C CYS A 314 -31.42 -1.53 -4.18
N HIS A 315 -30.65 -2.23 -3.34
CA HIS A 315 -30.91 -2.40 -1.92
C HIS A 315 -29.64 -2.00 -1.14
N PRO A 316 -29.41 -0.70 -0.89
CA PRO A 316 -28.20 -0.23 -0.24
C PRO A 316 -28.27 -0.39 1.28
N VAL A 317 -27.48 -1.32 1.81
CA VAL A 317 -27.25 -1.48 3.25
C VAL A 317 -25.98 -0.73 3.62
N VAL A 318 -26.09 0.17 4.60
CA VAL A 318 -24.94 0.89 5.15
C VAL A 318 -24.30 0.03 6.23
N LEU A 319 -22.98 -0.10 6.19
CA LEU A 319 -22.22 -0.86 7.18
C LEU A 319 -22.18 -0.13 8.53
N LEU A 320 -21.39 -0.62 9.49
CA LEU A 320 -21.11 0.13 10.72
C LEU A 320 -20.22 1.34 10.37
N PRO A 321 -20.66 2.59 10.60
CA PRO A 321 -19.82 3.76 10.32
C PRO A 321 -18.55 3.78 11.17
N SER A 322 -17.61 4.64 10.79
CA SER A 322 -16.40 4.93 11.56
C SER A 322 -16.40 6.40 11.97
N GLU A 323 -16.15 6.69 13.23
CA GLU A 323 -15.79 8.03 13.72
C GLU A 323 -14.32 8.30 13.41
N VAL A 324 -14.01 9.50 12.91
CA VAL A 324 -12.64 9.99 12.66
C VAL A 324 -12.32 11.07 13.69
N GLN A 325 -11.38 10.78 14.60
CA GLN A 325 -10.93 11.74 15.61
C GLN A 325 -9.51 12.24 15.31
N LEU A 326 -9.34 13.55 15.17
CA LEU A 326 -8.01 14.18 15.16
C LEU A 326 -7.44 14.32 16.59
N GLN A 327 -6.15 14.01 16.75
CA GLN A 327 -5.42 14.09 18.01
C GLN A 327 -4.42 15.27 18.00
N PHE A 328 -4.55 16.21 18.95
CA PHE A 328 -3.79 17.45 18.98
C PHE A 328 -2.71 17.46 20.08
N HIS A 329 -1.46 17.16 19.74
CA HIS A 329 -0.32 17.11 20.68
C HIS A 329 0.45 18.45 20.83
N GLY A 330 -0.29 19.54 21.04
CA GLY A 330 0.08 20.67 21.91
C GLY A 330 1.35 21.50 21.66
N SER A 331 2.10 21.34 20.57
CA SER A 331 3.44 21.96 20.43
C SER A 331 3.82 22.56 19.05
N VAL A 332 2.90 22.62 18.08
CA VAL A 332 3.10 23.27 16.77
C VAL A 332 1.92 24.23 16.46
N ASP A 333 2.06 25.14 15.50
CA ASP A 333 1.09 26.23 15.24
C ASP A 333 -0.33 25.69 14.93
N PRO A 334 -1.36 26.02 15.74
CA PRO A 334 -2.73 25.48 15.58
C PRO A 334 -3.45 25.92 14.30
N LYS A 335 -2.80 26.68 13.40
CA LYS A 335 -3.34 27.07 12.09
C LYS A 335 -3.27 25.98 11.03
N GLU A 336 -2.31 25.06 11.10
CA GLU A 336 -2.14 24.00 10.08
C GLU A 336 -2.65 22.63 10.53
N ASP A 337 -2.64 22.33 11.83
CA ASP A 337 -2.91 20.99 12.38
C ASP A 337 -4.39 20.50 12.26
N ALA A 338 -5.29 21.28 11.67
CA ALA A 338 -6.74 21.15 11.82
C ALA A 338 -7.50 20.36 10.71
N ILE A 339 -6.82 19.73 9.75
CA ILE A 339 -7.45 18.99 8.62
C ILE A 339 -7.13 17.49 8.67
N PHE A 340 -8.07 16.62 8.28
CA PHE A 340 -7.81 15.23 7.95
C PHE A 340 -7.24 15.10 6.52
N ASP A 341 -5.92 15.20 6.40
CA ASP A 341 -5.19 15.34 5.13
C ASP A 341 -4.78 14.00 4.49
N TYR A 342 -4.10 14.05 3.33
CA TYR A 342 -3.58 12.86 2.65
C TYR A 342 -2.65 12.04 3.56
N ARG A 343 -1.72 12.70 4.28
CA ARG A 343 -0.76 12.01 5.15
C ARG A 343 -1.48 11.24 6.25
N ARG A 344 -2.47 11.85 6.88
CA ARG A 344 -3.31 11.26 7.92
C ARG A 344 -4.23 10.14 7.41
N LYS A 345 -4.66 10.20 6.15
CA LYS A 345 -5.53 9.19 5.51
C LYS A 345 -4.82 7.90 5.11
N TYR A 346 -3.54 7.95 4.74
CA TYR A 346 -2.83 6.81 4.13
C TYR A 346 -1.52 6.40 4.81
N LEU A 347 -0.88 7.25 5.64
CA LEU A 347 0.38 6.92 6.30
C LEU A 347 0.20 6.71 7.82
N PRO A 348 0.92 5.76 8.45
CA PRO A 348 0.89 5.56 9.90
C PRO A 348 1.15 6.85 10.67
N THR A 349 0.20 7.23 11.52
CA THR A 349 0.26 8.47 12.31
C THR A 349 -0.43 8.28 13.66
N GLN A 350 0.03 9.01 14.67
CA GLN A 350 -0.67 9.15 15.96
C GLN A 350 -1.60 10.37 16.00
N GLN A 351 -1.68 11.15 14.91
CA GLN A 351 -2.53 12.36 14.80
C GLN A 351 -4.01 12.05 14.53
N VAL A 352 -4.39 10.78 14.36
CA VAL A 352 -5.77 10.35 14.09
C VAL A 352 -6.08 9.10 14.93
N THR A 353 -7.36 8.88 15.23
CA THR A 353 -7.87 7.61 15.79
C THR A 353 -9.23 7.31 15.17
N TYR A 354 -9.48 6.05 14.85
CA TYR A 354 -10.72 5.57 14.21
C TYR A 354 -11.51 4.68 15.17
N HIS A 355 -12.81 4.95 15.37
CA HIS A 355 -13.68 4.12 16.21
C HIS A 355 -14.85 3.55 15.38
N THR A 356 -14.97 2.22 15.33
CA THR A 356 -15.96 1.50 14.50
C THR A 356 -16.64 0.39 15.33
N PRO A 357 -17.89 0.55 15.78
CA PRO A 357 -18.81 1.67 15.53
C PRO A 357 -18.38 2.98 16.21
N PRO A 358 -18.88 4.15 15.77
CA PRO A 358 -18.54 5.43 16.38
C PRO A 358 -19.03 5.49 17.84
N ARG A 359 -18.56 6.48 18.60
CA ARG A 359 -18.98 6.71 19.99
C ARG A 359 -20.24 7.62 20.09
N PHE A 360 -20.94 7.78 18.97
CA PHE A 360 -22.15 8.60 18.86
C PHE A 360 -23.37 7.93 19.51
N PRO A 361 -24.42 8.70 19.87
CA PRO A 361 -25.68 8.13 20.34
C PRO A 361 -26.30 7.16 19.32
N LEU A 362 -26.89 6.05 19.78
CA LEU A 362 -27.45 4.99 18.92
C LEU A 362 -28.42 5.51 17.84
N HIS A 363 -29.22 6.54 18.16
CA HIS A 363 -30.14 7.16 17.20
C HIS A 363 -29.41 7.93 16.08
N VAL A 364 -28.26 8.56 16.37
CA VAL A 364 -27.42 9.23 15.36
C VAL A 364 -26.82 8.19 14.41
N ILE A 365 -26.27 7.10 14.95
CA ILE A 365 -25.72 5.99 14.14
C ILE A 365 -26.81 5.43 13.22
N LYS A 366 -28.02 5.22 13.75
CA LYS A 366 -29.16 4.77 12.97
C LYS A 366 -29.52 5.77 11.86
N SER A 367 -29.64 7.07 12.16
CA SER A 367 -29.94 8.08 11.15
C SER A 367 -28.84 8.24 10.11
N ILE A 368 -27.56 8.09 10.45
CA ILE A 368 -26.45 8.03 9.47
C ILE A 368 -26.70 6.88 8.47
N ARG A 369 -27.03 5.68 8.96
CA ARG A 369 -27.32 4.52 8.10
C ARG A 369 -28.58 4.71 7.24
N GLU A 370 -29.67 5.22 7.81
CA GLU A 370 -30.92 5.46 7.08
C GLU A 370 -30.78 6.56 6.02
N GLU A 371 -30.15 7.69 6.36
CA GLU A 371 -29.99 8.82 5.44
C GLU A 371 -28.92 8.55 4.36
N ALA A 372 -27.82 7.85 4.66
CA ALA A 372 -26.83 7.45 3.65
C ALA A 372 -27.36 6.38 2.68
N SER A 373 -28.19 5.42 3.16
CA SER A 373 -28.90 4.47 2.29
C SER A 373 -29.83 5.20 1.32
N LEU A 374 -30.63 6.15 1.82
CA LEU A 374 -31.50 6.99 1.00
C LEU A 374 -30.71 7.84 0.00
N LEU A 375 -29.59 8.43 0.42
CA LEU A 375 -28.73 9.24 -0.45
C LEU A 375 -28.18 8.43 -1.63
N PHE A 376 -27.70 7.21 -1.36
CA PHE A 376 -27.22 6.27 -2.37
C PHE A 376 -28.29 5.98 -3.43
N GLN A 377 -29.53 5.72 -3.01
CA GLN A 377 -30.66 5.54 -3.93
C GLN A 377 -30.98 6.80 -4.74
N LYS A 378 -31.01 7.98 -4.09
CA LYS A 378 -31.40 9.26 -4.72
C LYS A 378 -30.40 9.75 -5.77
N LEU A 379 -29.10 9.55 -5.53
CA LEU A 379 -28.05 9.87 -6.49
C LEU A 379 -27.89 8.81 -7.60
N GLY A 380 -28.57 7.66 -7.48
CA GLY A 380 -28.54 6.59 -8.49
C GLY A 380 -27.29 5.71 -8.43
N LEU A 381 -26.57 5.69 -7.30
CA LEU A 381 -25.32 4.96 -7.13
C LEU A 381 -25.51 3.44 -7.25
N ARG A 382 -24.43 2.70 -7.54
CA ARG A 382 -24.46 1.24 -7.78
C ARG A 382 -23.30 0.51 -7.14
N ASP A 383 -23.57 -0.73 -6.76
CA ASP A 383 -22.66 -1.73 -6.21
C ASP A 383 -22.07 -1.37 -4.83
N PHE A 384 -21.33 -0.27 -4.70
CA PHE A 384 -20.81 0.24 -3.43
C PHE A 384 -20.41 1.73 -3.52
N ALA A 385 -20.27 2.40 -2.37
CA ALA A 385 -19.71 3.76 -2.25
C ALA A 385 -19.16 4.03 -0.84
N ARG A 386 -18.33 5.07 -0.68
CA ARG A 386 -17.97 5.65 0.63
C ARG A 386 -18.57 7.05 0.73
N ILE A 387 -19.45 7.25 1.71
CA ILE A 387 -20.08 8.54 1.98
C ILE A 387 -19.50 9.09 3.27
N ASP A 388 -18.85 10.24 3.19
CA ASP A 388 -18.20 10.92 4.31
C ASP A 388 -19.06 12.13 4.76
N GLY A 389 -19.04 12.46 6.05
CA GLY A 389 -19.90 13.48 6.63
C GLY A 389 -19.56 13.86 8.07
N TRP A 390 -20.45 14.64 8.70
CA TRP A 390 -20.26 15.22 10.03
C TRP A 390 -21.48 15.02 10.91
N TYR A 391 -21.24 14.58 12.15
CA TYR A 391 -22.20 14.68 13.25
C TYR A 391 -21.97 16.00 13.99
N LEU A 392 -22.92 16.92 13.90
CA LEU A 392 -22.86 18.23 14.53
C LEU A 392 -23.17 18.10 16.03
N ALA A 393 -22.29 18.59 16.90
CA ALA A 393 -22.64 18.67 18.33
C ALA A 393 -23.71 19.75 18.55
N PRO A 394 -24.47 19.70 19.67
CA PRO A 394 -25.44 20.75 20.03
C PRO A 394 -24.84 22.16 20.20
N THR A 395 -23.51 22.29 20.20
CA THR A 395 -22.74 23.53 20.27
C THR A 395 -22.05 23.90 18.94
N SER A 396 -22.39 23.21 17.85
CA SER A 396 -21.87 23.50 16.51
C SER A 396 -22.44 24.79 15.93
N ASN A 397 -21.62 25.52 15.16
CA ASN A 397 -22.00 26.73 14.45
C ASN A 397 -23.12 26.53 13.40
N LEU A 398 -23.41 25.28 13.01
CA LEU A 398 -24.47 24.92 12.05
C LEU A 398 -25.71 24.27 12.69
N SER A 399 -25.72 23.96 14.00
CA SER A 399 -26.86 23.28 14.63
C SER A 399 -28.09 24.21 14.76
N SER A 400 -29.30 23.65 14.68
CA SER A 400 -30.55 24.41 14.85
C SER A 400 -31.62 23.60 15.58
N SER A 401 -32.29 24.23 16.55
CA SER A 401 -33.06 23.58 17.62
C SER A 401 -34.46 23.05 17.24
N SER A 402 -34.69 22.67 15.99
CA SER A 402 -35.94 22.04 15.55
C SER A 402 -35.76 21.08 14.37
N ALA A 403 -36.27 19.86 14.53
CA ALA A 403 -36.44 18.91 13.43
C ALA A 403 -37.44 19.47 12.40
N CYS A 404 -37.28 19.07 11.14
CA CYS A 404 -38.13 19.54 10.04
C CYS A 404 -38.89 18.38 9.42
N GLU A 405 -40.21 18.51 9.29
CA GLU A 405 -40.99 17.61 8.45
C GLU A 405 -40.63 17.83 6.98
N THR A 406 -40.34 16.76 6.25
CA THR A 406 -40.04 16.78 4.81
C THR A 406 -40.73 15.62 4.10
N LEU A 407 -40.80 15.64 2.75
CA LEU A 407 -41.30 14.49 1.97
C LEU A 407 -40.33 13.30 2.10
N GLY A 408 -40.57 12.50 3.15
CA GLY A 408 -39.74 11.35 3.55
C GLY A 408 -39.80 11.05 5.04
N GLY A 409 -40.13 12.05 5.88
CA GLY A 409 -40.24 11.91 7.34
C GLY A 409 -39.61 13.06 8.11
N LEU A 410 -39.36 12.86 9.41
CA LEU A 410 -38.37 13.65 10.15
C LEU A 410 -36.98 13.19 9.72
N ARG A 411 -36.12 14.14 9.35
CA ARG A 411 -34.67 13.91 9.19
C ARG A 411 -33.92 14.52 10.36
N SER A 412 -32.71 14.03 10.63
CA SER A 412 -31.83 14.68 11.59
C SER A 412 -31.37 16.03 11.06
N ARG A 413 -31.27 17.04 11.92
CA ARG A 413 -30.54 18.29 11.60
C ARG A 413 -29.11 18.28 12.12
N ASP A 414 -28.71 17.21 12.80
CA ASP A 414 -27.39 17.06 13.41
C ASP A 414 -26.46 16.21 12.53
N ILE A 415 -26.88 15.83 11.32
CA ILE A 415 -26.10 15.05 10.34
C ILE A 415 -25.98 15.84 9.05
N LEU A 416 -24.78 15.88 8.48
CA LEU A 416 -24.45 16.57 7.23
C LEU A 416 -23.52 15.68 6.40
N PHE A 417 -23.74 15.57 5.08
CA PHE A 417 -22.86 14.83 4.16
C PHE A 417 -22.01 15.80 3.33
N THR A 418 -20.73 15.48 3.09
CA THR A 418 -19.80 16.38 2.38
C THR A 418 -19.18 15.77 1.13
N ASP A 419 -18.72 14.52 1.19
CA ASP A 419 -17.91 13.92 0.13
C ASP A 419 -18.43 12.51 -0.20
N ILE A 420 -18.77 12.29 -1.47
CA ILE A 420 -19.36 11.05 -1.98
C ILE A 420 -18.33 10.42 -2.93
N ASN A 421 -17.60 9.43 -2.40
CA ASN A 421 -16.53 8.75 -3.11
C ASN A 421 -17.12 7.49 -3.76
N LEU A 422 -16.99 7.41 -5.08
CA LEU A 422 -17.66 6.41 -5.92
C LEU A 422 -16.82 5.15 -6.06
N ILE A 423 -15.51 5.27 -5.79
CA ILE A 423 -14.57 4.16 -5.67
C ILE A 423 -13.88 4.32 -4.32
N SER A 424 -14.42 3.70 -3.27
CA SER A 424 -13.73 3.66 -1.97
C SER A 424 -12.31 3.11 -2.14
N GLY A 425 -11.33 3.74 -1.49
CA GLY A 425 -9.96 3.20 -1.39
C GLY A 425 -9.96 1.74 -0.90
N MET A 426 -9.10 0.90 -1.50
CA MET A 426 -9.05 -0.55 -1.25
C MET A 426 -7.67 -1.02 -0.79
N GLU A 427 -6.91 -0.17 -0.11
CA GLU A 427 -5.74 -0.59 0.66
C GLU A 427 -6.13 -1.51 1.82
N GLN A 428 -5.23 -2.38 2.29
CA GLN A 428 -5.52 -3.50 3.23
C GLN A 428 -6.10 -3.08 4.60
N ASN A 429 -6.04 -1.80 4.94
CA ASN A 429 -6.58 -1.21 6.17
C ASN A 429 -7.58 -0.08 5.90
N SER A 430 -8.11 0.04 4.67
CA SER A 430 -9.09 1.08 4.33
C SER A 430 -10.45 0.86 5.02
N PHE A 431 -11.25 1.93 5.11
CA PHE A 431 -12.60 1.89 5.69
C PHE A 431 -13.51 0.80 5.09
N LEU A 432 -13.34 0.45 3.80
CA LEU A 432 -14.08 -0.65 3.17
C LEU A 432 -13.91 -1.95 3.96
N PHE A 433 -12.67 -2.31 4.30
CA PHE A 433 -12.37 -3.55 4.99
C PHE A 433 -12.50 -3.43 6.52
N GLN A 434 -12.19 -2.27 7.11
CA GLN A 434 -12.46 -2.04 8.53
C GLN A 434 -13.95 -2.21 8.85
N GLN A 435 -14.85 -1.58 8.07
CA GLN A 435 -16.29 -1.67 8.30
C GLN A 435 -16.89 -3.02 7.89
N ALA A 436 -16.41 -3.62 6.79
CA ALA A 436 -16.87 -4.95 6.36
C ALA A 436 -16.45 -6.07 7.33
N SER A 437 -15.22 -6.05 7.84
CA SER A 437 -14.76 -7.07 8.80
C SER A 437 -15.46 -7.00 10.15
N LYS A 438 -15.91 -5.81 10.57
CA LYS A 438 -16.77 -5.65 11.76
C LYS A 438 -18.17 -6.25 11.60
N VAL A 439 -18.59 -6.62 10.39
CA VAL A 439 -19.88 -7.27 10.09
C VAL A 439 -19.74 -8.61 9.35
N GLY A 440 -18.63 -9.32 9.57
CA GLY A 440 -18.47 -10.71 9.15
C GLY A 440 -17.85 -10.94 7.76
N PHE A 441 -17.47 -9.89 7.02
CA PHE A 441 -16.88 -10.02 5.68
C PHE A 441 -15.34 -9.91 5.68
N SER A 442 -14.64 -10.93 5.17
CA SER A 442 -13.23 -10.77 4.78
C SER A 442 -13.07 -9.86 3.56
N HIS A 443 -11.83 -9.43 3.31
CA HIS A 443 -11.44 -8.73 2.08
C HIS A 443 -11.89 -9.46 0.81
N SER A 444 -11.79 -10.80 0.80
CA SER A 444 -12.15 -11.60 -0.36
C SER A 444 -13.67 -11.65 -0.55
N ASN A 445 -14.42 -11.83 0.53
CA ASN A 445 -15.87 -11.97 0.49
C ASN A 445 -16.57 -10.64 0.16
N ILE A 446 -16.11 -9.50 0.70
CA ILE A 446 -16.68 -8.18 0.33
C ILE A 446 -16.39 -7.82 -1.13
N LEU A 447 -15.17 -8.04 -1.63
CA LEU A 447 -14.83 -7.72 -3.03
C LEU A 447 -15.51 -8.67 -4.03
N ARG A 448 -15.62 -9.97 -3.70
CA ARG A 448 -16.40 -10.92 -4.51
C ARG A 448 -17.89 -10.60 -4.47
N THR A 449 -18.43 -10.17 -3.33
CA THR A 449 -19.80 -9.66 -3.19
C THR A 449 -20.05 -8.46 -4.12
N ILE A 450 -19.15 -7.48 -4.16
CA ILE A 450 -19.21 -6.32 -5.07
C ILE A 450 -19.17 -6.78 -6.55
N VAL A 451 -18.27 -7.69 -6.92
CA VAL A 451 -18.17 -8.22 -8.30
C VAL A 451 -19.39 -9.03 -8.70
N HIS A 452 -19.96 -9.85 -7.82
CA HIS A 452 -21.18 -10.62 -8.11
C HIS A 452 -22.42 -9.72 -8.18
N ARG A 453 -22.53 -8.70 -7.32
CA ARG A 453 -23.56 -7.66 -7.40
C ARG A 453 -23.51 -6.95 -8.75
N ALA A 454 -22.36 -6.41 -9.13
CA ALA A 454 -22.16 -5.76 -10.41
C ALA A 454 -22.53 -6.69 -11.57
N SER A 455 -22.06 -7.93 -11.53
CA SER A 455 -22.37 -8.96 -12.54
C SER A 455 -23.87 -9.23 -12.64
N SER A 456 -24.62 -9.18 -11.53
CA SER A 456 -26.07 -9.39 -11.54
C SER A 456 -26.83 -8.35 -12.38
N ARG A 457 -26.28 -7.15 -12.57
CA ARG A 457 -26.87 -6.07 -13.38
C ARG A 457 -26.87 -6.39 -14.88
N PHE A 458 -26.09 -7.39 -15.33
CA PHE A 458 -25.92 -7.75 -16.73
C PHE A 458 -26.48 -9.17 -16.99
N PRO A 459 -27.63 -9.32 -17.68
CA PRO A 459 -28.33 -10.61 -17.81
C PRO A 459 -27.47 -11.77 -18.34
N HIS A 460 -26.50 -11.48 -19.23
CA HIS A 460 -25.60 -12.48 -19.80
C HIS A 460 -24.51 -12.99 -18.84
N LEU A 461 -24.27 -12.31 -17.71
CA LEU A 461 -23.31 -12.72 -16.67
C LEU A 461 -23.95 -13.54 -15.55
N THR A 462 -25.28 -13.53 -15.41
CA THR A 462 -26.00 -14.22 -14.33
C THR A 462 -25.65 -15.71 -14.19
N GLY A 463 -25.30 -16.39 -15.29
CA GLY A 463 -24.93 -17.81 -15.28
C GLY A 463 -23.64 -18.14 -14.51
N TYR A 464 -22.72 -17.19 -14.32
CA TYR A 464 -21.47 -17.41 -13.57
C TYR A 464 -21.72 -17.61 -12.07
N ASN A 465 -22.82 -17.08 -11.53
CA ASN A 465 -23.13 -17.08 -10.11
C ASN A 465 -23.44 -18.48 -9.54
N HIS A 466 -23.76 -19.47 -10.38
CA HIS A 466 -24.15 -20.81 -9.94
C HIS A 466 -22.98 -21.77 -9.63
N GLY A 467 -21.73 -21.40 -9.95
CA GLY A 467 -20.57 -22.30 -9.79
C GLY A 467 -19.77 -22.16 -8.49
N SER A 468 -19.77 -20.98 -7.86
CA SER A 468 -18.83 -20.64 -6.78
C SER A 468 -19.15 -21.31 -5.44
N SER A 469 -20.43 -21.42 -5.09
CA SER A 469 -20.89 -21.83 -3.75
C SER A 469 -20.62 -23.30 -3.39
N GLN A 470 -20.28 -24.17 -4.36
CA GLN A 470 -19.80 -25.52 -4.06
C GLN A 470 -18.35 -25.54 -3.56
N LEU A 471 -17.48 -24.64 -4.04
CA LEU A 471 -16.10 -24.53 -3.58
C LEU A 471 -16.03 -23.90 -2.18
N LEU A 472 -16.74 -22.79 -1.96
CA LEU A 472 -16.79 -22.10 -0.65
C LEU A 472 -17.38 -22.99 0.47
N ARG A 473 -18.29 -23.92 0.14
CA ARG A 473 -18.77 -24.93 1.10
C ARG A 473 -17.74 -26.00 1.45
N SER A 474 -16.81 -26.35 0.54
CA SER A 474 -15.77 -27.32 0.88
C SER A 474 -14.80 -26.80 1.94
N SER A 475 -14.37 -25.52 1.87
CA SER A 475 -13.51 -24.90 2.89
C SER A 475 -14.16 -24.76 4.28
N THR A 476 -15.49 -24.78 4.37
CA THR A 476 -16.24 -24.59 5.64
C THR A 476 -16.89 -25.84 6.21
N THR A 477 -16.97 -26.95 5.45
CA THR A 477 -17.59 -28.21 5.90
C THR A 477 -16.83 -29.48 5.51
N LEU A 478 -15.59 -29.37 5.03
CA LEU A 478 -14.66 -30.50 5.15
C LEU A 478 -14.18 -30.61 6.60
N GLU A 479 -14.63 -31.66 7.29
CA GLU A 479 -13.80 -32.32 8.29
C GLU A 479 -12.58 -32.92 7.58
N SER A 480 -11.59 -32.08 7.26
CA SER A 480 -10.32 -32.53 6.71
C SER A 480 -9.63 -33.41 7.76
N SER A 481 -9.55 -34.71 7.48
CA SER A 481 -8.90 -35.70 8.36
C SER A 481 -7.37 -35.63 8.29
N GLY A 482 -6.81 -34.42 8.23
CA GLY A 482 -5.40 -34.09 8.15
C GLY A 482 -5.09 -32.96 9.12
N ASP A 483 -3.86 -32.94 9.62
CA ASP A 483 -3.45 -32.01 10.68
C ASP A 483 -3.32 -30.58 10.12
N VAL A 484 -4.23 -29.68 10.54
CA VAL A 484 -4.21 -28.27 10.12
C VAL A 484 -3.07 -27.55 10.83
N GLN A 485 -2.06 -27.11 10.09
CA GLN A 485 -0.89 -26.47 10.68
C GLN A 485 -1.29 -25.13 11.31
N LYS A 486 -1.14 -25.02 12.63
CA LYS A 486 -1.33 -23.74 13.34
C LYS A 486 -0.10 -22.85 13.14
N VAL A 487 -0.35 -21.57 12.91
CA VAL A 487 0.69 -20.56 12.65
C VAL A 487 0.36 -19.30 13.45
N PHE A 488 1.26 -18.83 14.29
CA PHE A 488 1.10 -17.54 14.97
C PHE A 488 2.02 -16.51 14.32
N VAL A 489 1.47 -15.39 13.84
CA VAL A 489 2.25 -14.31 13.20
C VAL A 489 2.41 -13.18 14.22
N ILE A 490 3.60 -13.04 14.80
CA ILE A 490 3.88 -12.05 15.85
C ILE A 490 4.56 -10.79 15.29
N PHE A 491 4.01 -9.63 15.64
CA PHE A 491 4.43 -8.30 15.19
C PHE A 491 4.17 -7.24 16.26
N GLY A 492 4.42 -5.96 16.00
CA GLY A 492 4.42 -4.87 16.99
C GLY A 492 5.81 -4.64 17.58
N GLY A 493 5.91 -4.46 18.90
CA GLY A 493 7.16 -4.19 19.63
C GLY A 493 7.34 -2.75 20.13
N ASP A 494 8.40 -2.51 20.89
CA ASP A 494 8.73 -1.24 21.56
C ASP A 494 9.76 -0.36 20.80
N THR A 495 10.03 -0.67 19.54
CA THR A 495 11.02 0.00 18.68
C THR A 495 10.43 1.17 17.88
N SER A 496 11.28 1.97 17.24
CA SER A 496 10.86 2.89 16.16
C SER A 496 10.24 2.13 14.98
N GLU A 497 10.72 0.92 14.71
CA GLU A 497 10.32 0.06 13.58
C GLU A 497 8.96 -0.64 13.78
N ARG A 498 8.31 -0.48 14.94
CA ARG A 498 7.04 -1.16 15.31
C ARG A 498 5.89 -1.00 14.30
N GLN A 499 5.83 0.12 13.56
CA GLN A 499 4.80 0.32 12.54
C GLN A 499 5.09 -0.46 11.24
N VAL A 500 6.35 -0.54 10.83
CA VAL A 500 6.80 -1.40 9.72
C VAL A 500 6.57 -2.87 10.08
N SER A 501 6.78 -3.21 11.36
CA SER A 501 6.49 -4.52 11.95
C SER A 501 5.00 -4.86 11.86
N VAL A 502 4.08 -3.95 12.26
CA VAL A 502 2.63 -4.11 12.02
C VAL A 502 2.30 -4.32 10.54
N MET A 503 2.77 -3.45 9.63
CA MET A 503 2.53 -3.59 8.19
C MET A 503 3.07 -4.91 7.61
N SER A 504 4.17 -5.41 8.16
CA SER A 504 4.78 -6.68 7.77
C SER A 504 3.99 -7.88 8.29
N GLY A 505 3.60 -7.86 9.56
CA GLY A 505 2.79 -8.91 10.19
C GLY A 505 1.43 -9.05 9.53
N THR A 506 0.72 -7.95 9.28
CA THR A 506 -0.55 -7.95 8.55
C THR A 506 -0.41 -8.50 7.14
N ASN A 507 0.63 -8.13 6.39
CA ASN A 507 0.85 -8.65 5.03
C ASN A 507 1.21 -10.15 5.00
N VAL A 508 2.04 -10.61 5.94
CA VAL A 508 2.36 -12.04 6.14
C VAL A 508 1.08 -12.83 6.46
N TRP A 509 0.29 -12.35 7.43
CA TRP A 509 -0.95 -12.96 7.89
C TRP A 509 -1.97 -13.10 6.74
N MET A 510 -2.26 -12.01 6.03
CA MET A 510 -3.18 -12.01 4.87
C MET A 510 -2.77 -13.01 3.79
N ASN A 511 -1.47 -13.14 3.51
CA ASN A 511 -0.97 -14.06 2.50
C ASN A 511 -0.99 -15.52 2.94
N LEU A 512 -0.79 -15.81 4.22
CA LEU A 512 -0.86 -17.17 4.77
C LEU A 512 -2.30 -17.64 5.01
N GLN A 513 -3.26 -16.76 5.29
CA GLN A 513 -4.68 -17.12 5.43
C GLN A 513 -5.34 -17.63 4.13
N ARG A 514 -4.65 -17.54 2.99
CA ARG A 514 -5.13 -18.04 1.68
C ARG A 514 -5.07 -19.58 1.53
N PHE A 515 -4.51 -20.29 2.50
CA PHE A 515 -4.23 -21.72 2.42
C PHE A 515 -5.15 -22.50 3.37
N ASP A 516 -6.05 -23.34 2.83
CA ASP A 516 -7.01 -24.13 3.64
C ASP A 516 -6.34 -25.14 4.60
N ASP A 517 -5.03 -25.40 4.46
CA ASP A 517 -4.23 -26.26 5.34
C ASP A 517 -3.54 -25.51 6.50
N LEU A 518 -3.78 -24.19 6.64
CA LEU A 518 -3.24 -23.34 7.70
C LEU A 518 -4.32 -22.72 8.59
N LYS A 519 -4.13 -22.76 9.92
CA LYS A 519 -4.83 -21.87 10.87
C LYS A 519 -3.89 -20.76 11.33
N VAL A 520 -4.02 -19.57 10.73
CA VAL A 520 -3.11 -18.44 10.96
C VAL A 520 -3.72 -17.41 11.91
N THR A 521 -3.10 -17.24 13.09
CA THR A 521 -3.52 -16.30 14.15
C THR A 521 -2.54 -15.11 14.22
N PRO A 522 -2.99 -13.86 14.01
CA PRO A 522 -2.16 -12.67 14.14
C PRO A 522 -2.01 -12.26 15.61
N CYS A 523 -0.82 -11.80 16.01
CA CYS A 523 -0.46 -11.55 17.41
C CYS A 523 0.31 -10.23 17.57
N LEU A 524 -0.23 -9.27 18.35
CA LEU A 524 0.47 -8.03 18.70
C LEU A 524 1.31 -8.20 19.97
N LEU A 525 2.62 -7.98 19.86
CA LEU A 525 3.54 -7.76 20.98
C LEU A 525 3.43 -6.32 21.48
N SER A 526 3.03 -6.14 22.74
CA SER A 526 2.95 -4.84 23.43
C SER A 526 3.69 -4.85 24.79
N ASN A 527 3.81 -3.67 25.41
CA ASN A 527 4.33 -3.51 26.77
C ASN A 527 3.15 -3.31 27.75
N SER A 528 3.23 -3.84 28.98
CA SER A 528 2.18 -3.82 30.01
C SER A 528 1.74 -2.43 30.51
N SER A 529 2.32 -1.36 29.99
CA SER A 529 1.91 0.01 30.29
C SER A 529 2.28 0.94 29.14
N GLY A 530 1.37 1.85 28.76
CA GLY A 530 1.60 2.90 27.76
C GLY A 530 2.53 4.03 28.24
N ALA A 531 3.48 3.73 29.12
CA ALA A 531 4.44 4.66 29.69
C ALA A 531 5.85 4.09 29.55
N PHE A 532 6.70 4.78 28.78
CA PHE A 532 8.10 4.41 28.58
C PHE A 532 8.87 4.56 29.91
N LEU A 533 9.19 3.43 30.56
CA LEU A 533 9.96 3.35 31.80
C LEU A 533 11.22 2.51 31.63
N ASP A 534 12.15 2.67 32.58
CA ASP A 534 13.58 2.51 32.31
C ASP A 534 14.07 1.05 32.20
N LYS A 535 14.99 0.81 31.25
CA LYS A 535 15.33 -0.53 30.76
C LYS A 535 16.37 -1.24 31.65
N THR A 536 15.88 -2.14 32.50
CA THR A 536 16.70 -3.16 33.19
C THR A 536 16.16 -4.58 32.92
N LYS A 537 16.92 -5.62 33.29
CA LYS A 537 16.66 -7.03 32.89
C LYS A 537 15.34 -7.65 33.41
N SER A 538 14.54 -6.95 34.21
CA SER A 538 13.19 -7.36 34.60
C SER A 538 12.12 -7.13 33.53
N ASP A 539 12.43 -6.41 32.44
CA ASP A 539 11.47 -5.94 31.44
C ASP A 539 10.78 -7.04 30.60
N LEU A 540 11.29 -8.28 30.59
CA LEU A 540 10.65 -9.40 29.87
C LEU A 540 9.34 -9.87 30.50
N ASP A 541 9.17 -9.70 31.82
CA ASP A 541 7.93 -10.05 32.52
C ASP A 541 6.81 -9.00 32.34
N ASN A 542 7.14 -7.83 31.79
CA ASN A 542 6.21 -6.75 31.44
C ASN A 542 5.76 -6.80 29.96
N ARG A 543 6.10 -7.86 29.21
CA ARG A 543 5.75 -7.97 27.79
C ARG A 543 4.52 -8.84 27.58
N GLU A 544 3.61 -8.32 26.79
CA GLU A 544 2.28 -8.87 26.57
C GLU A 544 2.11 -9.24 25.10
N VAL A 545 1.35 -10.29 24.85
CA VAL A 545 0.96 -10.67 23.49
C VAL A 545 -0.57 -10.75 23.43
N TRP A 546 -1.14 -10.06 22.46
CA TRP A 546 -2.56 -10.08 22.16
C TRP A 546 -2.82 -10.89 20.90
N SER A 547 -3.54 -12.00 21.00
CA SER A 547 -4.08 -12.69 19.83
C SER A 547 -5.27 -11.90 19.29
N LEU A 548 -5.23 -11.53 18.02
CA LEU A 548 -6.14 -10.55 17.43
C LEU A 548 -7.21 -11.22 16.53
N PRO A 549 -8.49 -10.84 16.63
CA PRO A 549 -9.50 -11.18 15.64
C PRO A 549 -9.35 -10.29 14.39
N TYR A 550 -9.88 -10.77 13.26
CA TYR A 550 -9.65 -10.18 11.93
C TYR A 550 -9.87 -8.66 11.87
N SER A 551 -10.95 -8.14 12.46
CA SER A 551 -11.34 -6.72 12.39
C SER A 551 -10.46 -5.74 13.20
N VAL A 552 -9.63 -6.28 14.11
CA VAL A 552 -8.73 -5.53 14.99
C VAL A 552 -7.33 -5.37 14.39
N VAL A 553 -6.92 -6.29 13.51
CA VAL A 553 -5.62 -6.22 12.78
C VAL A 553 -5.57 -5.06 11.79
N LEU A 554 -6.73 -4.63 11.28
CA LEU A 554 -6.86 -3.67 10.18
C LEU A 554 -6.72 -2.21 10.65
N ARG A 555 -5.55 -1.84 11.20
CA ARG A 555 -5.22 -0.46 11.59
C ARG A 555 -3.86 -0.04 10.98
N HIS A 556 -3.44 1.20 11.17
CA HIS A 556 -2.19 1.72 10.60
C HIS A 556 -1.02 1.65 11.60
N THR A 557 -1.30 1.57 12.90
CA THR A 557 -0.31 1.63 13.98
C THR A 557 -0.53 0.56 15.05
N ALA A 558 0.53 0.18 15.76
CA ALA A 558 0.48 -0.73 16.91
C ALA A 558 -0.39 -0.17 18.05
N GLU A 559 -0.39 1.15 18.22
CA GLU A 559 -1.16 1.88 19.22
C GLU A 559 -2.67 1.83 18.95
N GLU A 560 -3.11 1.97 17.70
CA GLU A 560 -4.52 1.76 17.32
C GLU A 560 -4.96 0.32 17.56
N ILE A 561 -4.14 -0.69 17.22
CA ILE A 561 -4.46 -2.10 17.47
C ILE A 561 -4.62 -2.35 18.98
N LEU A 562 -3.73 -1.79 19.81
CA LEU A 562 -3.81 -1.92 21.28
C LEU A 562 -5.03 -1.18 21.85
N ALA A 563 -5.33 0.03 21.37
CA ALA A 563 -6.52 0.78 21.79
C ALA A 563 -7.81 0.04 21.44
N GLU A 564 -7.90 -0.49 20.22
CA GLU A 564 -9.00 -1.33 19.74
C GLU A 564 -9.11 -2.64 20.56
N CYS A 565 -7.99 -3.28 20.94
CA CYS A 565 -8.01 -4.45 21.82
C CYS A 565 -8.63 -4.13 23.19
N LEU A 566 -8.29 -2.98 23.76
CA LEU A 566 -8.82 -2.52 25.05
C LEU A 566 -10.29 -2.11 24.95
N GLU A 567 -10.71 -1.49 23.84
CA GLU A 567 -12.11 -1.10 23.62
C GLU A 567 -13.01 -2.33 23.34
N ALA A 568 -12.50 -3.34 22.63
CA ALA A 568 -13.25 -4.55 22.29
C ALA A 568 -13.55 -5.46 23.50
N ILE A 569 -12.74 -5.41 24.57
CA ILE A 569 -12.96 -6.19 25.80
C ILE A 569 -13.70 -5.39 26.90
N GLU A 570 -13.99 -4.11 26.67
CA GLU A 570 -14.77 -3.29 27.59
C GLU A 570 -16.25 -3.73 27.53
N PRO A 571 -16.87 -4.21 28.63
CA PRO A 571 -18.19 -4.84 28.59
C PRO A 571 -19.31 -4.03 27.93
N ASP A 572 -19.38 -2.72 28.17
CA ASP A 572 -20.46 -1.89 27.61
C ASP A 572 -20.25 -1.63 26.11
N ARG A 573 -19.02 -1.34 25.66
CA ARG A 573 -18.65 -1.22 24.23
C ARG A 573 -18.77 -2.55 23.48
N ALA A 574 -18.43 -3.68 24.10
CA ALA A 574 -18.59 -5.01 23.50
C ALA A 574 -20.08 -5.31 23.23
N LEU A 575 -20.95 -5.10 24.22
CA LEU A 575 -22.41 -5.30 24.09
C LEU A 575 -23.02 -4.32 23.07
N PHE A 576 -22.62 -3.05 23.09
CA PHE A 576 -23.04 -2.04 22.12
C PHE A 576 -22.64 -2.41 20.68
N THR A 577 -21.41 -2.89 20.49
CA THR A 577 -20.87 -3.29 19.20
C THR A 577 -21.58 -4.53 18.65
N SER A 578 -21.75 -5.57 19.46
CA SER A 578 -22.41 -6.82 19.04
C SER A 578 -23.89 -6.58 18.68
N LEU A 579 -24.61 -5.73 19.42
CA LEU A 579 -25.99 -5.34 19.09
C LEU A 579 -26.09 -4.62 17.73
N LEU A 580 -25.18 -3.68 17.47
CA LEU A 580 -25.13 -2.94 16.21
C LEU A 580 -24.70 -3.84 15.04
N GLN A 581 -23.63 -4.61 15.21
CA GLN A 581 -23.13 -5.59 14.25
C GLN A 581 -24.26 -6.53 13.83
N LYS A 582 -24.95 -7.15 14.79
CA LYS A 582 -26.04 -8.07 14.51
C LYS A 582 -27.12 -7.43 13.65
N GLN A 583 -27.51 -6.18 13.93
CA GLN A 583 -28.48 -5.47 13.10
C GLN A 583 -28.00 -5.33 11.65
N VAL A 584 -26.75 -4.90 11.43
CA VAL A 584 -26.21 -4.78 10.06
C VAL A 584 -26.13 -6.13 9.36
N MET A 585 -25.76 -7.20 10.08
CA MET A 585 -25.71 -8.55 9.53
C MET A 585 -27.11 -9.08 9.17
N GLU A 586 -28.14 -8.76 9.95
CA GLU A 586 -29.54 -9.06 9.61
C GLU A 586 -30.01 -8.26 8.37
N ASP A 587 -29.70 -6.96 8.28
CA ASP A 587 -29.98 -6.11 7.11
C ASP A 587 -29.29 -6.66 5.83
N LEU A 588 -28.01 -7.04 5.93
CA LEU A 588 -27.22 -7.63 4.83
C LEU A 588 -27.77 -8.99 4.39
N MET A 589 -28.11 -9.85 5.34
CA MET A 589 -28.71 -11.17 5.06
C MET A 589 -30.04 -11.05 4.33
N ASP A 590 -30.85 -10.01 4.58
CA ASP A 590 -32.14 -9.87 3.92
C ASP A 590 -32.02 -9.72 2.38
N GLY A 591 -31.02 -8.98 1.90
CA GLY A 591 -30.72 -8.89 0.46
C GLY A 591 -29.93 -10.09 -0.10
N LEU A 592 -29.00 -10.64 0.69
CA LEU A 592 -28.05 -11.65 0.20
C LEU A 592 -28.50 -13.12 0.34
N LYS A 593 -29.48 -13.45 1.20
CA LYS A 593 -29.94 -14.84 1.46
C LYS A 593 -30.38 -15.61 0.21
N ASP A 594 -30.97 -14.93 -0.76
CA ASP A 594 -31.51 -15.53 -1.99
C ASP A 594 -30.46 -15.56 -3.14
N GLN A 595 -29.24 -15.05 -2.88
CA GLN A 595 -28.15 -15.01 -3.86
C GLN A 595 -27.39 -16.35 -3.89
N SER A 596 -27.58 -17.14 -4.94
CA SER A 596 -26.93 -18.46 -5.10
C SER A 596 -25.39 -18.49 -5.08
N TRP A 597 -24.73 -17.33 -5.19
CA TRP A 597 -23.29 -17.14 -5.08
C TRP A 597 -22.80 -16.80 -3.66
N PHE A 598 -23.68 -16.31 -2.78
CA PHE A 598 -23.33 -15.92 -1.41
C PHE A 598 -23.37 -17.15 -0.49
N ALA A 599 -22.24 -17.47 0.14
CA ALA A 599 -22.11 -18.62 1.04
C ALA A 599 -22.41 -18.29 2.51
N GLY A 600 -22.50 -17.00 2.86
CA GLY A 600 -22.55 -16.48 4.22
C GLY A 600 -21.35 -15.58 4.54
N PHE A 601 -21.27 -15.17 5.81
CA PHE A 601 -20.14 -14.46 6.38
C PHE A 601 -18.97 -15.41 6.65
N ASP A 602 -17.74 -14.91 6.55
CA ASP A 602 -16.49 -15.68 6.63
C ASP A 602 -15.52 -15.18 7.73
N ILE A 603 -15.97 -14.24 8.56
CA ILE A 603 -15.32 -13.85 9.82
C ILE A 603 -16.25 -14.16 11.00
N THR A 604 -15.68 -14.71 12.06
CA THR A 604 -16.31 -14.96 13.38
C THR A 604 -16.22 -13.73 14.29
N ASP A 605 -17.23 -13.53 15.14
CA ASP A 605 -17.23 -12.50 16.20
C ASP A 605 -16.41 -13.00 17.40
N GLU A 606 -15.08 -12.97 17.26
CA GLU A 606 -14.11 -13.35 18.28
C GLU A 606 -13.54 -12.11 18.99
N LEU A 607 -13.37 -12.19 20.31
CA LEU A 607 -12.74 -11.14 21.11
C LEU A 607 -11.21 -11.32 21.17
N PRO A 608 -10.41 -10.22 21.22
CA PRO A 608 -8.96 -10.32 21.37
C PRO A 608 -8.59 -10.91 22.74
N MET A 609 -7.61 -11.82 22.74
CA MET A 609 -7.16 -12.54 23.95
C MET A 609 -5.78 -12.06 24.38
N LYS A 610 -5.62 -11.79 25.67
CA LYS A 610 -4.40 -11.22 26.27
C LYS A 610 -3.61 -12.28 27.04
N PHE A 611 -2.29 -12.30 26.82
CA PHE A 611 -1.34 -13.18 27.50
C PHE A 611 -0.09 -12.40 27.91
N SER A 612 0.66 -12.84 28.93
CA SER A 612 2.08 -12.49 29.01
C SER A 612 2.87 -13.23 27.91
N LEU A 613 4.03 -12.70 27.52
CA LEU A 613 4.89 -13.32 26.51
C LEU A 613 5.25 -14.78 26.86
N LYS A 614 5.46 -15.09 28.14
CA LYS A 614 5.77 -16.45 28.63
C LYS A 614 4.58 -17.41 28.58
N GLU A 615 3.36 -16.90 28.74
CA GLU A 615 2.13 -17.70 28.59
C GLU A 615 1.82 -17.94 27.10
N TRP A 616 2.03 -16.94 26.25
CA TRP A 616 1.82 -17.07 24.81
C TRP A 616 2.80 -18.04 24.14
N ILE A 617 4.08 -18.09 24.55
CA ILE A 617 5.03 -19.09 24.04
C ILE A 617 4.61 -20.51 24.45
N LYS A 618 4.09 -20.68 25.68
CA LYS A 618 3.55 -21.98 26.13
C LYS A 618 2.29 -22.37 25.37
N LEU A 619 1.40 -21.41 25.10
CA LEU A 619 0.26 -21.63 24.22
C LEU A 619 0.73 -22.09 22.83
N ALA A 620 1.70 -21.42 22.21
CA ALA A 620 2.25 -21.82 20.91
C ALA A 620 2.83 -23.25 20.92
N LYS A 621 3.51 -23.65 22.01
CA LYS A 621 4.01 -25.00 22.23
C LYS A 621 2.90 -26.03 22.39
N GLU A 622 1.89 -25.74 23.22
CA GLU A 622 0.72 -26.61 23.47
C GLU A 622 -0.14 -26.77 22.21
N ASP A 623 -0.27 -25.71 21.41
CA ASP A 623 -0.96 -25.73 20.12
C ASP A 623 -0.16 -26.41 19.00
N GLN A 624 1.14 -26.68 19.22
CA GLN A 624 2.13 -27.11 18.22
C GLN A 624 2.28 -26.13 17.04
N ALA A 625 2.08 -24.83 17.30
CA ALA A 625 2.09 -23.78 16.31
C ALA A 625 3.51 -23.41 15.85
N THR A 626 3.63 -23.05 14.57
CA THR A 626 4.86 -22.42 14.03
C THR A 626 4.77 -20.90 14.20
N VAL A 627 5.76 -20.26 14.80
CA VAL A 627 5.79 -18.80 15.02
C VAL A 627 6.44 -18.09 13.83
N PHE A 628 5.66 -17.35 13.05
CA PHE A 628 6.20 -16.42 12.07
C PHE A 628 6.59 -15.12 12.78
N ILE A 629 7.89 -14.84 12.86
CA ILE A 629 8.40 -13.58 13.44
C ILE A 629 8.33 -12.48 12.37
N ALA A 630 7.61 -11.41 12.68
CA ALA A 630 7.57 -10.15 11.93
C ALA A 630 7.78 -8.93 12.85
N VAL A 631 8.33 -9.15 14.05
CA VAL A 631 8.78 -8.11 14.98
C VAL A 631 10.12 -7.57 14.51
N HIS A 632 10.19 -6.27 14.19
CA HIS A 632 11.40 -5.61 13.67
C HIS A 632 12.16 -4.85 14.75
N GLY A 633 13.48 -5.00 14.74
CA GLY A 633 14.37 -4.46 15.74
C GLY A 633 14.20 -5.05 17.15
N GLY A 634 15.10 -4.68 18.06
CA GLY A 634 15.05 -5.10 19.46
C GLY A 634 14.97 -6.63 19.61
N ILE A 635 14.05 -7.11 20.45
CA ILE A 635 13.95 -8.55 20.76
C ILE A 635 13.59 -9.43 19.56
N GLY A 636 13.06 -8.85 18.46
CA GLY A 636 12.77 -9.58 17.23
C GLY A 636 14.01 -9.95 16.42
N GLU A 637 15.12 -9.22 16.60
CA GLU A 637 16.35 -9.38 15.80
C GLU A 637 17.63 -9.53 16.62
N ASP A 638 17.64 -9.21 17.92
CA ASP A 638 18.80 -9.38 18.80
C ASP A 638 18.98 -10.81 19.35
N GLY A 639 18.14 -11.75 18.90
CA GLY A 639 18.14 -13.15 19.32
C GLY A 639 17.34 -13.43 20.60
N THR A 640 16.72 -12.44 21.24
CA THR A 640 15.97 -12.65 22.50
C THR A 640 14.66 -13.38 22.30
N LEU A 641 13.85 -13.03 21.28
CA LEU A 641 12.60 -13.75 20.99
C LEU A 641 12.89 -15.16 20.46
N GLN A 642 13.95 -15.31 19.66
CA GLN A 642 14.46 -16.59 19.20
C GLN A 642 14.84 -17.49 20.40
N GLU A 643 15.59 -16.98 21.38
CA GLU A 643 16.03 -17.76 22.54
C GLU A 643 14.85 -18.26 23.37
N LEU A 644 13.84 -17.41 23.59
CA LEU A 644 12.62 -17.78 24.32
C LEU A 644 11.76 -18.82 23.57
N LEU A 645 11.82 -18.87 22.24
CA LEU A 645 11.11 -19.85 21.41
C LEU A 645 11.90 -21.17 21.30
N GLU A 646 13.21 -21.08 21.07
CA GLU A 646 14.14 -22.23 21.01
C GLU A 646 14.18 -22.99 22.36
N ASP A 647 14.25 -22.30 23.51
CA ASP A 647 14.26 -22.90 24.85
C ASP A 647 12.98 -23.71 25.16
N GLU A 648 11.82 -23.26 24.68
CA GLU A 648 10.55 -23.98 24.82
C GLU A 648 10.31 -24.97 23.65
N GLY A 649 11.17 -25.01 22.63
CA GLY A 649 11.06 -25.93 21.49
C GLY A 649 9.99 -25.54 20.46
N VAL A 650 9.65 -24.26 20.35
CA VAL A 650 8.68 -23.72 19.40
C VAL A 650 9.38 -23.34 18.09
N ALA A 651 9.00 -24.01 16.99
CA ALA A 651 9.56 -23.73 15.67
C ALA A 651 9.17 -22.32 15.18
N HIS A 652 10.13 -21.55 14.68
CA HIS A 652 9.90 -20.18 14.19
C HIS A 652 10.60 -19.86 12.86
N THR A 653 10.22 -18.75 12.22
CA THR A 653 10.86 -18.24 10.99
C THR A 653 12.10 -17.38 11.27
N GLY A 654 12.86 -17.07 10.21
CA GLY A 654 14.11 -16.29 10.27
C GLY A 654 15.28 -17.07 10.89
N PRO A 655 16.46 -16.44 11.04
CA PRO A 655 17.66 -17.07 11.63
C PRO A 655 17.48 -17.45 13.12
N GLY A 656 18.41 -18.24 13.65
CA GLY A 656 18.43 -18.65 15.07
C GLY A 656 19.27 -17.72 15.96
N VAL A 657 19.19 -17.92 17.28
CA VAL A 657 19.77 -17.04 18.33
C VAL A 657 21.17 -16.50 18.00
N VAL A 658 22.12 -17.37 17.63
CA VAL A 658 23.52 -17.00 17.39
C VAL A 658 23.65 -16.08 16.18
N ALA A 659 22.95 -16.39 15.09
CA ALA A 659 22.97 -15.61 13.86
C ALA A 659 22.36 -14.22 14.09
N SER A 660 21.17 -14.15 14.69
CA SER A 660 20.52 -12.89 15.10
C SER A 660 21.42 -12.01 15.97
N ARG A 661 22.04 -12.57 17.02
CA ARG A 661 23.00 -11.87 17.88
C ARG A 661 24.22 -11.34 17.13
N THR A 662 24.74 -12.10 16.17
CA THR A 662 25.91 -11.69 15.37
C THR A 662 25.58 -10.65 14.31
N CYS A 663 24.40 -10.72 13.69
CA CYS A 663 23.94 -9.78 12.66
C CYS A 663 23.51 -8.42 13.24
N MET A 664 22.84 -8.42 14.39
CA MET A 664 22.44 -7.19 15.08
C MET A 664 23.67 -6.36 15.54
N ASP A 665 24.76 -7.03 15.93
CA ASP A 665 26.04 -6.35 16.17
C ASP A 665 26.86 -6.23 14.88
N LYS A 666 26.77 -5.03 14.27
CA LYS A 666 27.44 -4.67 13.01
C LYS A 666 28.99 -4.79 13.07
N VAL A 667 29.60 -4.87 14.26
CA VAL A 667 31.05 -5.18 14.41
C VAL A 667 31.29 -6.68 14.43
N MET A 668 30.51 -7.46 15.19
CA MET A 668 30.61 -8.92 15.21
C MET A 668 30.35 -9.52 13.82
N THR A 669 29.36 -9.00 13.08
CA THR A 669 29.14 -9.32 11.66
C THR A 669 30.42 -9.14 10.83
N SER A 670 31.08 -7.99 11.01
CA SER A 670 32.30 -7.65 10.25
C SER A 670 33.49 -8.53 10.63
N GLN A 671 33.58 -8.96 11.90
CA GLN A 671 34.62 -9.87 12.36
C GLN A 671 34.40 -11.30 11.84
N ALA A 672 33.17 -11.80 11.88
CA ALA A 672 32.81 -13.12 11.36
C ALA A 672 33.16 -13.27 9.86
N LEU A 673 32.81 -12.27 9.06
CA LEU A 673 33.05 -12.24 7.60
C LEU A 673 34.50 -11.92 7.20
N SER A 674 35.36 -11.49 8.13
CA SER A 674 36.70 -10.93 7.81
C SER A 674 37.66 -11.88 7.07
N HIS A 675 37.41 -13.19 7.14
CA HIS A 675 38.20 -14.21 6.45
C HIS A 675 37.76 -14.46 4.99
N LEU A 676 36.64 -13.87 4.55
CA LEU A 676 36.11 -14.05 3.19
C LEU A 676 36.72 -13.10 2.14
N LEU A 677 37.71 -12.30 2.54
CA LEU A 677 38.40 -11.31 1.68
C LEU A 677 38.98 -11.95 0.40
N GLU A 678 39.53 -13.16 0.50
CA GLU A 678 40.10 -13.91 -0.63
C GLU A 678 39.03 -14.41 -1.63
N PHE A 679 37.75 -14.36 -1.24
CA PHE A 679 36.59 -14.74 -2.05
C PHE A 679 35.84 -13.52 -2.61
N GLY A 680 36.39 -12.31 -2.48
CA GLY A 680 35.78 -11.07 -2.97
C GLY A 680 34.67 -10.50 -2.07
N VAL A 681 34.56 -10.96 -0.83
CA VAL A 681 33.65 -10.43 0.20
C VAL A 681 34.43 -9.56 1.16
N HIS A 682 34.08 -8.27 1.19
CA HIS A 682 34.72 -7.21 1.95
C HIS A 682 33.81 -6.72 3.09
N THR A 683 34.41 -6.17 4.14
CA THR A 683 33.68 -5.56 5.27
C THR A 683 34.19 -4.15 5.55
N ILE A 684 33.29 -3.18 5.72
CA ILE A 684 33.67 -1.80 6.07
C ILE A 684 34.34 -1.78 7.46
N LYS A 685 35.53 -1.19 7.58
CA LYS A 685 36.25 -1.01 8.85
C LYS A 685 35.45 -0.11 9.81
N LYS A 686 35.36 -0.49 11.08
CA LYS A 686 34.55 0.21 12.10
C LYS A 686 35.39 0.60 13.32
N ASP A 687 35.02 1.69 13.97
CA ASP A 687 35.49 2.11 15.29
C ASP A 687 34.28 2.38 16.17
N VAL A 688 34.32 1.95 17.43
CA VAL A 688 33.20 2.11 18.36
C VAL A 688 33.68 2.86 19.59
N LYS A 689 33.04 4.00 19.86
CA LYS A 689 33.31 4.88 21.00
C LYS A 689 32.03 5.00 21.83
N ARG A 690 32.12 5.10 23.16
CA ARG A 690 30.95 5.42 23.99
C ARG A 690 30.55 6.86 23.75
N THR A 691 29.24 7.12 23.73
CA THR A 691 28.73 8.48 23.55
C THR A 691 29.14 9.39 24.71
N GLU A 692 29.22 8.85 25.93
CA GLU A 692 29.79 9.53 27.11
C GLU A 692 31.24 9.99 26.87
N ASP A 693 32.11 9.11 26.35
CA ASP A 693 33.51 9.45 26.04
C ASP A 693 33.59 10.61 25.04
N ILE A 694 32.74 10.56 24.00
CA ILE A 694 32.66 11.58 22.94
C ILE A 694 32.12 12.91 23.49
N MET A 695 31.18 12.87 24.43
CA MET A 695 30.60 14.06 25.05
C MET A 695 31.57 14.78 26.00
N HIS A 696 32.54 14.06 26.58
CA HIS A 696 33.54 14.56 27.54
C HIS A 696 34.90 14.93 26.93
N GLU A 697 35.23 14.42 25.73
CA GLU A 697 36.50 14.70 25.04
C GLU A 697 36.35 15.81 23.97
N THR A 698 37.47 16.41 23.57
CA THR A 698 37.55 17.48 22.57
C THR A 698 37.26 16.98 21.15
N ILE A 699 36.22 17.50 20.51
CA ILE A 699 35.77 17.08 19.17
C ILE A 699 36.89 17.08 18.11
N PRO A 700 37.78 18.10 18.01
CA PRO A 700 38.88 18.07 17.04
C PRO A 700 39.83 16.88 17.23
N LYS A 701 40.15 16.51 18.48
CA LYS A 701 40.99 15.34 18.78
C LYS A 701 40.30 14.04 18.35
N ILE A 702 39.00 13.90 18.64
CA ILE A 702 38.22 12.72 18.21
C ILE A 702 38.21 12.62 16.68
N TRP A 703 38.04 13.74 15.98
CA TRP A 703 38.11 13.80 14.53
C TRP A 703 39.49 13.39 14.01
N ASP A 704 40.57 14.01 14.50
CA ASP A 704 41.94 13.71 14.08
C ASP A 704 42.32 12.24 14.34
N GLU A 705 41.89 11.66 15.47
CA GLU A 705 42.02 10.22 15.76
C GLU A 705 41.34 9.36 14.68
N LEU A 706 40.07 9.65 14.35
CA LEU A 706 39.27 8.88 13.41
C LEU A 706 39.79 8.99 11.97
N ILE A 707 40.10 10.21 11.51
CA ILE A 707 40.64 10.45 10.16
C ILE A 707 42.02 9.80 10.00
N THR A 708 42.87 9.86 11.03
CA THR A 708 44.16 9.15 11.03
C THR A 708 43.98 7.63 11.00
N LYS A 709 43.01 7.09 11.76
CA LYS A 709 42.72 5.66 11.85
C LYS A 709 42.14 5.08 10.55
N PHE A 710 41.26 5.81 9.88
CA PHE A 710 40.60 5.35 8.65
C PHE A 710 41.31 5.76 7.35
N GLN A 711 42.20 6.76 7.40
CA GLN A 711 42.86 7.35 6.23
C GLN A 711 41.86 7.87 5.18
N CYS A 712 40.70 8.32 5.63
CA CYS A 712 39.60 8.81 4.80
C CYS A 712 39.11 10.16 5.35
N PRO A 713 38.96 11.21 4.52
CA PRO A 713 38.51 12.54 4.96
C PRO A 713 37.00 12.64 5.20
N THR A 714 36.23 11.56 5.01
CA THR A 714 34.77 11.54 5.15
C THR A 714 34.35 10.27 5.88
N LEU A 715 33.53 10.43 6.91
CA LEU A 715 33.08 9.35 7.76
C LEU A 715 31.55 9.23 7.72
N CYS A 716 31.04 8.03 7.94
CA CYS A 716 29.68 7.83 8.40
C CYS A 716 29.69 7.62 9.92
N VAL A 717 28.77 8.26 10.63
CA VAL A 717 28.45 7.95 12.03
C VAL A 717 27.05 7.34 12.09
N LYS A 718 26.85 6.35 12.95
CA LYS A 718 25.55 5.73 13.24
C LYS A 718 25.50 5.14 14.66
N PRO A 719 24.32 5.03 15.28
CA PRO A 719 24.15 4.28 16.52
C PRO A 719 24.51 2.79 16.36
N ALA A 720 24.94 2.14 17.44
CA ALA A 720 25.38 0.74 17.39
C ALA A 720 24.23 -0.29 17.51
N ARG A 721 23.05 0.09 18.00
CA ARG A 721 21.95 -0.83 18.34
C ARG A 721 20.55 -0.37 17.91
N ASP A 722 20.42 0.84 17.41
CA ASP A 722 19.16 1.39 16.91
C ASP A 722 18.99 1.03 15.42
N GLY A 723 17.74 1.04 14.94
CA GLY A 723 17.36 0.59 13.60
C GLY A 723 18.11 1.30 12.46
N CYS A 724 18.28 0.60 11.33
CA CYS A 724 19.31 0.79 10.30
C CYS A 724 19.28 2.10 9.47
N SER A 725 18.61 3.15 9.96
CA SER A 725 18.58 4.50 9.39
C SER A 725 18.43 5.61 10.44
N THR A 726 18.21 5.27 11.72
CA THR A 726 18.07 6.26 12.80
C THR A 726 19.44 6.80 13.18
N GLY A 727 19.63 8.12 13.18
CA GLY A 727 20.89 8.78 13.55
C GLY A 727 22.06 8.55 12.58
N VAL A 728 21.80 8.14 11.33
CA VAL A 728 22.86 7.92 10.34
C VAL A 728 23.24 9.25 9.66
N ALA A 729 24.51 9.64 9.72
CA ALA A 729 24.99 10.91 9.18
C ALA A 729 26.33 10.79 8.43
N ARG A 730 26.48 11.57 7.34
CA ARG A 730 27.75 11.81 6.62
C ARG A 730 28.46 12.99 7.27
N LEU A 731 29.66 12.77 7.80
CA LEU A 731 30.52 13.79 8.38
C LEU A 731 31.71 14.05 7.44
N CYS A 732 31.94 15.31 7.07
CA CYS A 732 33.06 15.73 6.22
C CYS A 732 34.05 16.67 6.93
N SER A 733 33.71 17.21 8.11
CA SER A 733 34.61 17.97 8.96
C SER A 733 34.37 17.76 10.46
N CYS A 734 35.25 18.32 11.31
CA CYS A 734 35.08 18.26 12.76
C CYS A 734 33.91 19.13 13.25
N GLU A 735 33.50 20.15 12.50
CA GLU A 735 32.28 20.92 12.74
C GLU A 735 31.03 20.05 12.55
N ASP A 736 30.97 19.19 11.53
CA ASP A 736 29.85 18.25 11.33
C ASP A 736 29.70 17.31 12.54
N LEU A 737 30.83 16.78 13.04
CA LEU A 737 30.86 15.97 14.25
C LEU A 737 30.41 16.77 15.49
N ALA A 738 30.76 18.06 15.58
CA ALA A 738 30.30 18.92 16.68
C ALA A 738 28.79 19.15 16.63
N VAL A 739 28.20 19.39 15.45
CA VAL A 739 26.75 19.53 15.25
C VAL A 739 26.02 18.24 15.63
N TYR A 740 26.51 17.09 15.18
CA TYR A 740 25.92 15.77 15.49
C TYR A 740 25.98 15.46 17.01
N VAL A 741 27.12 15.72 17.66
CA VAL A 741 27.26 15.54 19.12
C VAL A 741 26.42 16.54 19.91
N GLN A 742 26.25 17.77 19.43
CA GLN A 742 25.37 18.75 20.07
C GLN A 742 23.90 18.32 20.01
N ALA A 743 23.42 17.83 18.84
CA ALA A 743 22.08 17.28 18.71
C ALA A 743 21.81 16.12 19.70
N LEU A 744 22.81 15.26 19.94
CA LEU A 744 22.75 14.19 20.95
C LEU A 744 22.79 14.69 22.41
N LYS A 745 23.40 15.85 22.68
CA LYS A 745 23.41 16.49 24.02
C LYS A 745 22.08 17.17 24.33
N ASP A 746 21.50 17.82 23.33
CA ASP A 746 20.23 18.56 23.46
C ASP A 746 19.00 17.64 23.34
N GLY A 747 19.18 16.35 23.03
CA GLY A 747 18.11 15.37 22.89
C GLY A 747 17.19 15.66 21.70
N LEU A 748 17.72 16.27 20.62
CA LEU A 748 16.91 16.65 19.47
C LEU A 748 16.34 15.41 18.78
N PRO A 749 15.02 15.34 18.50
CA PRO A 749 14.44 14.19 17.80
C PRO A 749 14.82 14.13 16.31
N ARG A 750 15.26 15.26 15.72
CA ARG A 750 15.71 15.35 14.33
C ARG A 750 16.82 16.41 14.17
N ILE A 751 17.74 16.20 13.23
CA ILE A 751 18.67 17.21 12.73
C ILE A 751 18.11 17.82 11.44
N PRO A 752 17.91 19.15 11.35
CA PRO A 752 17.37 19.81 10.15
C PRO A 752 18.20 19.59 8.88
N PRO A 753 17.59 19.63 7.68
CA PRO A 753 18.31 19.54 6.41
C PRO A 753 19.41 20.60 6.28
N ASN A 754 20.57 20.20 5.74
CA ASN A 754 21.73 21.07 5.51
C ASN A 754 22.30 21.74 6.78
N SER A 755 22.23 21.05 7.93
CA SER A 755 22.95 21.41 9.16
C SER A 755 24.44 21.08 9.11
N PHE A 756 24.86 20.18 8.21
CA PHE A 756 26.25 19.81 7.96
C PHE A 756 26.83 20.51 6.71
N SER A 757 28.16 20.43 6.55
CA SER A 757 28.95 20.97 5.44
C SER A 757 28.60 20.42 4.05
N LYS A 758 27.88 19.29 4.00
CA LYS A 758 27.31 18.68 2.80
C LYS A 758 25.79 18.76 2.81
N THR A 759 25.19 18.92 1.63
CA THR A 759 23.74 18.86 1.43
C THR A 759 23.17 17.54 1.95
N HIS A 760 22.17 17.59 2.84
CA HIS A 760 21.51 16.41 3.38
C HIS A 760 20.04 16.68 3.70
N GLY A 761 19.22 15.62 3.67
CA GLY A 761 17.81 15.67 4.09
C GLY A 761 17.65 15.78 5.61
N MET A 762 16.42 15.68 6.09
CA MET A 762 16.14 15.56 7.53
C MET A 762 16.75 14.26 8.05
N ILE A 763 17.40 14.28 9.21
CA ILE A 763 17.91 13.05 9.85
C ILE A 763 17.13 12.84 11.15
N GLU A 764 16.38 11.75 11.23
CA GLU A 764 15.74 11.32 12.47
C GLU A 764 16.77 10.80 13.47
N MET A 765 16.69 11.23 14.72
CA MET A 765 17.62 10.85 15.78
C MET A 765 16.98 9.83 16.73
N PRO A 766 17.77 8.98 17.43
CA PRO A 766 17.21 8.01 18.37
C PRO A 766 16.46 8.68 19.52
N ASN A 767 15.30 8.12 19.90
CA ASN A 767 14.43 8.62 21.00
C ASN A 767 15.15 8.79 22.36
N HIS A 768 16.30 8.12 22.53
CA HIS A 768 17.18 8.23 23.69
C HIS A 768 18.62 8.30 23.19
N THR A 769 19.48 9.06 23.87
CA THR A 769 20.92 9.13 23.53
C THR A 769 21.53 7.72 23.46
N PRO A 770 22.04 7.27 22.30
CA PRO A 770 22.55 5.92 22.15
C PRO A 770 23.83 5.75 22.99
N LYS A 771 24.04 4.57 23.58
CA LYS A 771 25.20 4.34 24.47
C LYS A 771 26.54 4.19 23.72
N LEU A 772 26.48 3.79 22.46
CA LEU A 772 27.63 3.52 21.59
C LEU A 772 27.36 4.09 20.20
N LEU A 773 28.35 4.77 19.62
CA LEU A 773 28.36 5.21 18.22
C LEU A 773 29.41 4.41 17.45
N ILE A 774 29.05 4.00 16.24
CA ILE A 774 29.93 3.40 15.24
C ILE A 774 30.36 4.50 14.27
N PHE A 775 31.67 4.62 14.06
CA PHE A 775 32.27 5.39 12.98
C PHE A 775 32.87 4.43 11.93
N GLU A 776 32.71 4.77 10.66
CA GLU A 776 33.24 4.01 9.53
C GLU A 776 33.57 4.96 8.36
N PRO A 777 34.51 4.62 7.45
CA PRO A 777 34.79 5.46 6.29
C PRO A 777 33.60 5.48 5.33
N PHE A 778 33.26 6.66 4.81
CA PHE A 778 32.16 6.81 3.86
C PHE A 778 32.54 6.20 2.50
N VAL A 779 31.70 5.29 1.99
CA VAL A 779 31.91 4.62 0.69
C VAL A 779 31.29 5.47 -0.42
N GLU A 780 32.12 5.96 -1.35
CA GLU A 780 31.62 6.71 -2.52
C GLU A 780 31.17 5.76 -3.64
N THR A 781 29.85 5.58 -3.77
CA THR A 781 29.20 4.90 -4.90
C THR A 781 29.08 5.80 -6.13
N ASP A 782 28.86 5.22 -7.31
CA ASP A 782 28.32 5.97 -8.45
C ASP A 782 26.84 6.30 -8.24
N GLU A 783 26.46 7.53 -8.57
CA GLU A 783 25.06 7.91 -8.76
C GLU A 783 24.52 7.28 -10.05
N ILE A 784 23.29 6.77 -9.97
CA ILE A 784 22.45 6.36 -11.09
C ILE A 784 21.23 7.27 -11.04
N ILE A 785 20.91 7.94 -12.13
CA ILE A 785 19.83 8.94 -12.20
C ILE A 785 18.89 8.57 -13.34
N VAL A 786 17.62 8.34 -13.02
CA VAL A 786 16.55 8.20 -14.03
C VAL A 786 16.07 9.59 -14.43
N SER A 787 16.01 9.87 -15.73
CA SER A 787 15.64 11.19 -16.24
C SER A 787 14.16 11.26 -16.65
N SER A 788 13.36 12.02 -15.88
CA SER A 788 11.89 12.14 -15.95
C SER A 788 11.32 12.84 -17.21
N LYS A 789 12.07 12.89 -18.30
CA LYS A 789 11.55 13.34 -19.61
C LYS A 789 10.91 12.17 -20.35
N ALA A 790 10.22 12.43 -21.45
CA ALA A 790 9.32 11.50 -22.16
C ALA A 790 9.95 10.24 -22.81
N LYS A 791 11.13 9.83 -22.35
CA LYS A 791 11.71 8.48 -22.40
C LYS A 791 12.55 8.35 -21.12
N GLN A 792 12.21 7.43 -20.22
CA GLN A 792 12.82 7.33 -18.88
C GLN A 792 14.25 6.77 -18.94
N GLN A 793 15.20 7.59 -19.41
CA GLN A 793 16.57 7.14 -19.63
C GLN A 793 17.36 7.06 -18.32
N LEU A 794 17.87 5.85 -18.02
CA LEU A 794 18.92 5.63 -17.05
C LEU A 794 20.19 6.36 -17.49
N SER A 795 20.73 7.20 -16.61
CA SER A 795 22.05 7.81 -16.75
C SER A 795 22.96 7.36 -15.62
N TRP A 796 24.12 6.81 -15.99
CA TRP A 796 25.14 6.31 -15.07
C TRP A 796 26.51 6.68 -15.63
N LYS A 797 27.37 7.28 -14.79
CA LYS A 797 28.71 7.74 -15.21
C LYS A 797 29.78 6.65 -15.05
N GLY A 798 29.56 5.66 -14.17
CA GLY A 798 30.48 4.55 -13.96
C GLY A 798 31.89 4.97 -13.51
N SER A 799 32.00 6.04 -12.74
CA SER A 799 33.28 6.63 -12.30
C SER A 799 33.90 5.98 -11.07
N LYS A 800 33.07 5.31 -10.25
CA LYS A 800 33.45 4.59 -9.03
C LYS A 800 33.33 3.08 -9.18
N ARG A 801 32.46 2.61 -10.08
CA ARG A 801 32.07 1.21 -10.33
C ARG A 801 31.41 0.48 -9.15
N TRP A 802 31.33 1.10 -7.97
CA TRP A 802 30.55 0.62 -6.83
C TRP A 802 29.12 1.20 -6.86
N VAL A 803 28.12 0.34 -6.64
CA VAL A 803 26.70 0.72 -6.54
C VAL A 803 26.07 0.06 -5.30
N GLU A 804 25.00 0.65 -4.78
CA GLU A 804 24.24 0.13 -3.63
C GLU A 804 23.23 -0.92 -4.10
N ILE A 805 23.23 -2.10 -3.46
CA ILE A 805 22.30 -3.19 -3.73
C ILE A 805 21.70 -3.75 -2.43
N THR A 806 20.49 -4.26 -2.56
CA THR A 806 19.80 -5.05 -1.54
C THR A 806 19.57 -6.46 -2.10
N VAL A 807 19.81 -7.50 -1.30
CA VAL A 807 19.66 -8.90 -1.73
C VAL A 807 18.98 -9.73 -0.64
N GLY A 808 17.84 -10.31 -0.96
CA GLY A 808 17.20 -11.34 -0.15
C GLY A 808 17.94 -12.67 -0.27
N VAL A 809 18.09 -13.37 0.85
CA VAL A 809 18.54 -14.76 0.88
C VAL A 809 17.45 -15.62 1.51
N ILE A 810 17.21 -16.80 0.94
CA ILE A 810 16.25 -17.79 1.44
C ILE A 810 16.85 -19.20 1.43
N GLY A 811 16.46 -20.05 2.36
CA GLY A 811 16.90 -21.45 2.37
C GLY A 811 17.02 -22.06 3.77
N LYS A 812 17.83 -23.10 3.86
CA LYS A 812 18.20 -23.74 5.14
C LYS A 812 19.65 -23.45 5.43
N ARG A 813 20.05 -23.53 6.70
CA ARG A 813 21.47 -23.51 7.10
C ARG A 813 22.26 -24.58 6.33
N GLY A 814 23.35 -24.21 5.67
CA GLY A 814 24.11 -25.10 4.78
C GLY A 814 23.57 -25.20 3.34
N SER A 815 22.50 -24.46 3.00
CA SER A 815 21.88 -24.39 1.67
C SER A 815 21.04 -23.10 1.52
N MET A 816 21.63 -21.95 1.80
CA MET A 816 21.06 -20.63 1.53
C MET A 816 21.28 -20.23 0.06
N HIS A 817 20.27 -19.60 -0.53
CA HIS A 817 20.27 -19.13 -1.92
C HIS A 817 19.99 -17.64 -2.00
N SER A 818 20.74 -16.95 -2.86
CA SER A 818 20.51 -15.54 -3.19
C SER A 818 19.33 -15.44 -4.15
N LEU A 819 18.34 -14.62 -3.80
CA LEU A 819 17.41 -14.07 -4.79
C LEU A 819 18.15 -13.07 -5.69
N SER A 820 17.59 -12.78 -6.85
CA SER A 820 18.12 -11.80 -7.80
C SER A 820 18.32 -10.43 -7.13
N PRO A 821 19.56 -9.89 -7.07
CA PRO A 821 19.83 -8.59 -6.47
C PRO A 821 18.94 -7.45 -7.01
N SER A 822 18.63 -6.49 -6.16
CA SER A 822 17.99 -5.23 -6.56
C SER A 822 18.99 -4.09 -6.45
N LEU A 823 19.13 -3.30 -7.51
CA LEU A 823 19.88 -2.05 -7.47
C LEU A 823 18.95 -0.90 -7.07
N THR A 824 19.33 -0.19 -6.02
CA THR A 824 18.55 0.91 -5.43
C THR A 824 18.92 2.23 -6.10
N VAL A 825 17.98 2.85 -6.82
CA VAL A 825 18.19 4.15 -7.45
C VAL A 825 17.67 5.28 -6.55
N LYS A 826 18.58 6.18 -6.14
CA LYS A 826 18.28 7.34 -5.29
C LYS A 826 17.56 8.43 -6.10
N GLU A 827 16.46 8.96 -5.57
CA GLU A 827 15.73 10.07 -6.20
C GLU A 827 16.33 11.43 -5.82
N SER A 828 16.82 11.60 -4.59
CA SER A 828 17.62 12.77 -4.18
C SER A 828 18.42 12.52 -2.89
N GLY A 829 19.67 13.01 -2.80
CA GLY A 829 20.45 13.03 -1.55
C GLY A 829 21.58 11.99 -1.45
N ASP A 830 22.50 12.23 -0.50
CA ASP A 830 23.70 11.39 -0.28
C ASP A 830 23.37 10.02 0.39
N ILE A 831 22.52 10.05 1.42
CA ILE A 831 22.12 8.92 2.26
C ILE A 831 20.60 8.77 2.16
N LEU A 832 20.12 7.53 2.01
CA LEU A 832 18.68 7.23 2.03
C LEU A 832 18.07 7.53 3.41
N SER A 833 16.98 8.28 3.46
CA SER A 833 16.23 8.53 4.70
C SER A 833 15.55 7.27 5.25
N LEU A 834 15.03 7.35 6.48
CA LEU A 834 14.29 6.25 7.11
C LEU A 834 12.94 6.05 6.41
N GLU A 835 12.28 7.15 6.04
CA GLU A 835 11.14 7.15 5.13
C GLU A 835 11.50 6.44 3.81
N GLU A 836 12.64 6.75 3.19
CA GLU A 836 13.04 6.15 1.92
C GLU A 836 13.35 4.65 1.98
N LYS A 837 13.86 4.16 3.12
CA LYS A 837 14.21 2.74 3.31
C LYS A 837 13.05 1.85 3.78
N PHE A 838 12.02 2.42 4.41
CA PHE A 838 10.99 1.65 5.10
C PHE A 838 9.55 1.98 4.70
N GLN A 839 9.28 3.14 4.10
CA GLN A 839 7.99 3.40 3.44
C GLN A 839 8.05 2.92 1.99
N GLY A 840 7.04 2.18 1.56
CA GLY A 840 6.84 1.85 0.15
C GLY A 840 6.45 3.12 -0.61
N GLY A 841 7.45 3.88 -1.09
CA GLY A 841 7.18 5.24 -1.56
C GLY A 841 8.32 5.95 -2.32
N THR A 842 9.59 5.53 -2.18
CA THR A 842 10.71 6.20 -2.84
C THR A 842 11.69 5.25 -3.50
N GLY A 843 12.32 5.68 -4.58
CA GLY A 843 13.43 4.98 -5.20
C GLY A 843 12.97 3.87 -6.14
N ILE A 844 13.66 3.78 -7.26
CA ILE A 844 13.39 2.80 -8.32
C ILE A 844 14.27 1.57 -8.08
N ASN A 845 13.63 0.40 -7.95
CA ASN A 845 14.29 -0.86 -7.57
C ASN A 845 14.48 -1.73 -8.81
N LEU A 846 15.66 -1.62 -9.42
CA LEU A 846 16.01 -2.31 -10.66
C LEU A 846 16.38 -3.77 -10.34
N THR A 847 15.48 -4.69 -10.67
CA THR A 847 15.52 -6.09 -10.24
C THR A 847 15.24 -7.02 -11.43
N PRO A 848 16.21 -7.85 -11.88
CA PRO A 848 17.65 -7.78 -11.56
C PRO A 848 18.29 -6.46 -12.02
N PRO A 849 19.56 -6.17 -11.66
CA PRO A 849 20.25 -4.98 -12.14
C PRO A 849 20.41 -5.05 -13.67
N PRO A 850 20.26 -3.94 -14.40
CA PRO A 850 20.21 -3.99 -15.86
C PRO A 850 21.58 -4.35 -16.46
N PRO A 851 21.63 -5.15 -17.55
CA PRO A 851 22.89 -5.54 -18.22
C PRO A 851 23.77 -4.39 -18.72
N THR A 852 23.25 -3.17 -18.76
CA THR A 852 23.96 -1.93 -19.10
C THR A 852 24.77 -1.35 -17.94
N ILE A 853 24.51 -1.78 -16.70
CA ILE A 853 25.20 -1.35 -15.48
C ILE A 853 26.07 -2.49 -14.93
N MET A 854 25.50 -3.70 -14.80
CA MET A 854 26.21 -4.87 -14.27
C MET A 854 26.23 -6.01 -15.29
N SER A 855 27.39 -6.62 -15.51
CA SER A 855 27.50 -7.79 -16.40
C SER A 855 26.87 -9.03 -15.75
N LYS A 856 26.40 -9.99 -16.56
CA LYS A 856 25.88 -11.25 -16.01
C LYS A 856 26.94 -11.99 -15.16
N GLU A 857 28.21 -11.96 -15.55
CA GLU A 857 29.28 -12.60 -14.78
C GLU A 857 29.49 -11.94 -13.41
N ALA A 858 29.44 -10.61 -13.33
CA ALA A 858 29.49 -9.88 -12.08
C ALA A 858 28.25 -10.14 -11.21
N LEU A 859 27.07 -10.30 -11.82
CA LEU A 859 25.82 -10.63 -11.12
C LEU A 859 25.89 -12.01 -10.46
N GLU A 860 26.29 -13.06 -11.18
CA GLU A 860 26.39 -14.42 -10.60
C GLU A 860 27.47 -14.48 -9.49
N LYS A 861 28.60 -13.77 -9.66
CA LYS A 861 29.63 -13.64 -8.59
C LYS A 861 29.11 -12.92 -7.36
N CYS A 862 28.34 -11.85 -7.54
CA CYS A 862 27.68 -11.14 -6.46
C CYS A 862 26.70 -12.06 -5.71
N LYS A 863 25.84 -12.80 -6.43
CA LYS A 863 24.93 -13.80 -5.82
C LYS A 863 25.71 -14.83 -4.98
N HIS A 864 26.81 -15.37 -5.52
CA HIS A 864 27.64 -16.33 -4.79
C HIS A 864 28.32 -15.73 -3.55
N GLY A 865 28.80 -14.48 -3.62
CA GLY A 865 29.35 -13.76 -2.46
C GLY A 865 28.30 -13.55 -1.36
N ILE A 866 27.06 -13.22 -1.74
CA ILE A 866 25.91 -13.07 -0.84
C ILE A 866 25.52 -14.41 -0.17
N GLU A 867 25.55 -15.51 -0.92
CA GLU A 867 25.35 -16.87 -0.37
C GLU A 867 26.46 -17.24 0.63
N LEU A 868 27.73 -16.95 0.31
CA LEU A 868 28.86 -17.20 1.19
C LEU A 868 28.80 -16.37 2.49
N ILE A 869 28.30 -15.12 2.42
CA ILE A 869 27.99 -14.29 3.60
C ILE A 869 26.92 -14.96 4.46
N ALA A 870 25.83 -15.42 3.84
CA ALA A 870 24.71 -16.05 4.54
C ALA A 870 25.11 -17.33 5.27
N GLU A 871 25.88 -18.21 4.63
CA GLU A 871 26.39 -19.43 5.24
C GLU A 871 27.38 -19.14 6.38
N THR A 872 28.27 -18.17 6.19
CA THR A 872 29.29 -17.81 7.19
C THR A 872 28.69 -17.24 8.48
N LEU A 873 27.56 -16.52 8.37
CA LEU A 873 26.80 -16.02 9.52
C LEU A 873 25.81 -17.06 10.10
N GLY A 874 25.66 -18.22 9.45
CA GLY A 874 24.72 -19.26 9.86
C GLY A 874 23.26 -18.86 9.70
N LEU A 875 22.94 -18.06 8.68
CA LEU A 875 21.56 -17.66 8.38
C LEU A 875 20.70 -18.86 7.95
N GLU A 876 19.41 -18.80 8.23
CA GLU A 876 18.42 -19.78 7.77
C GLU A 876 17.02 -19.17 7.69
N GLY A 877 16.13 -19.83 6.97
CA GLY A 877 14.80 -19.30 6.66
C GLY A 877 14.90 -18.18 5.62
N PHE A 878 15.09 -16.96 6.10
CA PHE A 878 15.24 -15.76 5.26
C PHE A 878 15.98 -14.63 5.97
N SER A 879 16.70 -13.81 5.20
CA SER A 879 17.30 -12.54 5.64
C SER A 879 17.41 -11.56 4.46
N ARG A 880 17.71 -10.29 4.74
CA ARG A 880 18.08 -9.28 3.75
C ARG A 880 19.51 -8.81 4.01
N ILE A 881 20.37 -8.92 3.00
CA ILE A 881 21.75 -8.44 3.04
C ILE A 881 21.82 -7.17 2.20
N ASP A 882 22.28 -6.09 2.80
CA ASP A 882 22.48 -4.80 2.14
C ASP A 882 23.98 -4.55 1.96
N ALA A 883 24.39 -4.23 0.74
CA ALA A 883 25.80 -4.21 0.36
C ALA A 883 26.07 -3.19 -0.75
N PHE A 884 27.33 -2.78 -0.87
CA PHE A 884 27.85 -2.23 -2.12
C PHE A 884 28.41 -3.35 -2.98
N VAL A 885 28.30 -3.21 -4.31
CA VAL A 885 28.84 -4.19 -5.27
C VAL A 885 29.64 -3.51 -6.36
N HIS A 886 30.78 -4.09 -6.73
CA HIS A 886 31.60 -3.62 -7.84
C HIS A 886 31.11 -4.23 -9.16
N VAL A 887 30.50 -3.42 -10.03
CA VAL A 887 29.66 -3.91 -11.15
C VAL A 887 30.41 -4.64 -12.27
N GLU A 888 31.75 -4.55 -12.29
CA GLU A 888 32.60 -5.28 -13.25
C GLU A 888 33.14 -6.61 -12.71
N THR A 889 33.46 -6.69 -11.40
CA THR A 889 34.06 -7.91 -10.81
C THR A 889 33.07 -8.78 -10.04
N GLY A 890 31.96 -8.21 -9.56
CA GLY A 890 30.99 -8.87 -8.69
C GLY A 890 31.39 -8.92 -7.21
N GLU A 891 32.48 -8.26 -6.82
CA GLU A 891 32.91 -8.15 -5.42
C GLU A 891 31.88 -7.40 -4.57
N VAL A 892 31.69 -7.86 -3.34
CA VAL A 892 30.63 -7.42 -2.42
C VAL A 892 31.25 -6.79 -1.19
N LEU A 893 30.77 -5.61 -0.78
CA LEU A 893 31.19 -4.90 0.44
C LEU A 893 29.97 -4.75 1.36
N VAL A 894 29.93 -5.54 2.43
CA VAL A 894 28.76 -5.66 3.30
C VAL A 894 28.55 -4.41 4.14
N ILE A 895 27.33 -3.85 4.09
CA ILE A 895 26.88 -2.74 4.92
C ILE A 895 26.25 -3.30 6.20
N GLU A 896 25.27 -4.20 6.05
CA GLU A 896 24.50 -4.79 7.14
C GLU A 896 23.74 -6.08 6.71
N VAL A 897 23.27 -6.83 7.70
CA VAL A 897 22.43 -8.02 7.52
C VAL A 897 21.23 -7.91 8.46
N ASN A 898 20.04 -7.80 7.88
CA ASN A 898 18.77 -7.68 8.59
C ASN A 898 18.13 -9.07 8.67
N THR A 899 17.79 -9.53 9.88
CA THR A 899 17.42 -10.94 10.14
C THR A 899 15.92 -11.17 10.23
N VAL A 900 15.16 -10.12 10.53
CA VAL A 900 13.71 -10.06 10.28
C VAL A 900 13.46 -8.83 9.39
N PRO A 901 13.78 -8.91 8.09
CA PRO A 901 13.64 -7.76 7.20
C PRO A 901 12.17 -7.36 6.97
N GLY A 902 11.94 -6.09 6.61
CA GLY A 902 10.61 -5.57 6.29
C GLY A 902 9.87 -6.37 5.21
N MET A 903 8.66 -6.83 5.54
CA MET A 903 7.80 -7.67 4.68
C MET A 903 6.52 -6.93 4.25
N THR A 904 6.60 -5.62 4.05
CA THR A 904 5.48 -4.80 3.55
C THR A 904 5.03 -5.21 2.14
N PRO A 905 3.80 -4.88 1.69
CA PRO A 905 3.27 -5.33 0.39
C PRO A 905 4.07 -4.91 -0.87
N SER A 906 4.97 -3.92 -0.75
CA SER A 906 5.85 -3.43 -1.81
C SER A 906 7.35 -3.74 -1.58
N THR A 907 7.67 -4.52 -0.53
CA THR A 907 9.05 -4.82 -0.14
C THR A 907 9.87 -5.37 -1.31
N VAL A 908 11.14 -4.98 -1.35
CA VAL A 908 12.10 -5.41 -2.37
C VAL A 908 12.17 -6.95 -2.47
N LEU A 909 12.01 -7.68 -1.36
CA LEU A 909 12.01 -9.15 -1.35
C LEU A 909 10.90 -9.76 -2.23
N ILE A 910 9.73 -9.12 -2.31
CA ILE A 910 8.64 -9.55 -3.20
C ILE A 910 9.02 -9.30 -4.66
N GLN A 911 9.66 -8.17 -4.97
CA GLN A 911 10.11 -7.87 -6.33
C GLN A 911 11.19 -8.85 -6.80
N GLN A 912 12.08 -9.26 -5.89
CA GLN A 912 13.11 -10.28 -6.16
C GLN A 912 12.49 -11.66 -6.36
N ALA A 913 11.56 -12.07 -5.48
CA ALA A 913 10.82 -13.32 -5.62
C ALA A 913 10.01 -13.38 -6.94
N LEU A 914 9.46 -12.26 -7.40
CA LEU A 914 8.78 -12.13 -8.70
C LEU A 914 9.72 -12.07 -9.91
N ALA A 915 11.02 -11.80 -9.73
CA ALA A 915 12.03 -11.80 -10.79
C ALA A 915 12.62 -13.21 -11.05
N GLU A 916 12.59 -14.10 -10.06
CA GLU A 916 13.02 -15.49 -10.18
C GLU A 916 12.22 -16.28 -11.24
N GLN A 917 12.76 -17.43 -11.65
CA GLN A 917 12.16 -18.28 -12.70
C GLN A 917 11.97 -19.72 -12.20
N PRO A 918 10.73 -20.19 -11.96
CA PRO A 918 9.46 -19.46 -12.11
C PRO A 918 9.26 -18.36 -11.04
N PRO A 919 8.45 -17.32 -11.33
CA PRO A 919 8.22 -16.22 -10.41
C PRO A 919 7.38 -16.64 -9.19
N MET A 920 7.84 -16.26 -8.00
CA MET A 920 7.25 -16.62 -6.71
C MET A 920 6.40 -15.47 -6.17
N TYR A 921 5.08 -15.56 -6.39
CA TYR A 921 4.11 -14.58 -5.89
C TYR A 921 4.00 -14.58 -4.36
N PRO A 922 3.59 -13.46 -3.72
CA PRO A 922 3.63 -13.30 -2.26
C PRO A 922 3.03 -14.45 -1.41
N PRO A 923 1.89 -15.07 -1.77
CA PRO A 923 1.36 -16.20 -1.00
C PRO A 923 2.33 -17.37 -0.93
N GLN A 924 2.97 -17.70 -2.06
CA GLN A 924 3.93 -18.80 -2.15
C GLN A 924 5.30 -18.43 -1.59
N PHE A 925 5.68 -17.14 -1.63
CA PHE A 925 6.85 -16.63 -0.91
C PHE A 925 6.69 -16.87 0.60
N PHE A 926 5.64 -16.35 1.22
CA PHE A 926 5.43 -16.54 2.67
C PHE A 926 5.19 -18.01 3.06
N ARG A 927 4.48 -18.81 2.24
CA ARG A 927 4.35 -20.26 2.47
C ARG A 927 5.70 -20.98 2.42
N THR A 928 6.63 -20.55 1.55
CA THR A 928 8.00 -21.07 1.49
C THR A 928 8.79 -20.73 2.77
N LEU A 929 8.72 -19.49 3.26
CA LEU A 929 9.42 -19.10 4.50
C LEU A 929 8.88 -19.88 5.72
N LEU A 930 7.56 -20.08 5.79
CA LEU A 930 6.92 -20.92 6.81
C LEU A 930 7.34 -22.40 6.70
N HIS A 931 7.45 -22.94 5.49
CA HIS A 931 7.91 -24.32 5.26
C HIS A 931 9.39 -24.53 5.63
N LEU A 932 10.22 -23.49 5.54
CA LEU A 932 11.61 -23.56 6.01
C LEU A 932 11.66 -23.64 7.55
N ALA A 933 10.80 -22.91 8.26
CA ALA A 933 10.69 -22.96 9.73
C ALA A 933 10.32 -24.34 10.28
N THR A 934 9.39 -25.05 9.63
CA THR A 934 8.97 -26.40 10.06
C THR A 934 10.03 -27.49 9.82
N HIS A 935 11.13 -27.16 9.14
CA HIS A 935 12.20 -28.10 8.80
C HIS A 935 13.57 -27.69 9.36
N ARG A 936 13.59 -26.96 10.47
CA ARG A 936 14.78 -26.74 11.31
C ARG A 936 15.14 -28.04 12.04
N VAL A 937 16.43 -28.28 12.30
CA VAL A 937 17.00 -29.55 12.79
C VAL A 937 18.09 -29.27 13.81
#